data_AF-A0A534NDQ5-F1
#
_entry.id   AF-A0A534NDQ5-F1
#
_cell.length_a   1.000
_cell.length_b   1.000
_cell.length_c   1.000
_cell.angle_alpha   90.00
_cell.angle_beta   90.00
_cell.angle_gamma   90.00
#
_symmetry.space_group_name_H-M   'P 1'
#
loop_
_entity.id
_entity.type
_entity.pdbx_description
1 polymer ?
#
loop_
_entity_poly.entity_id
_entity_poly.type
_entity_poly.pdbx_seq_one_letter_code
_entity_poly.pdbx_strand_id
1 'polypeptide(L)'
;MSERSVGFPRACFPRSRRKNGGSGPEGHPSSQLRKMNQQQSPLFVPALWEGDCFKVLDETLLPWKVEYITVRNVSEALQAVKEMKTRAFGQVLTFLYTAALVTKENHSEDLESLRRRLAQLAAEFTQARPTFDFKGLGRLLDDWLAQIPNGAHPGRWLEDKIHKYVAAVPKVREARARRAAELLPNACRLLTHCNVSGEVVAVARCGEEMGKRIHVIATETRPYLQGSRLTAWEVAQAGIPVTLIPDCAIAQVMAKGEADAVLVGADRSAQNGDIINKVGTYPLALTAKKYGVPFYVLVQDPGPLATGEEALIEERPVAELLNFQGRSVAPQGADEIHGRYPAFDVTPARLISSLIGFDGTFTPENFRQKYQRSLPTREETKKERDRFLLVYGIPKRSDYSYLSSALKAERCRSIVVPEMRPELWGARVVASELLERSLSTALISDNMMGIFFAQRQIERLYLFYSELNDQGVIGMCGSLLAVLLARAHGIPVELLSSEEPKQIPQDRDVTTFLGLRVCPEGVAIYPLERDIIPWSLFKEEGGGRSMSRLEREMIHWGNLLFERRLVSGWGGNISRRIGKERFLITGQHAPLAFLTAKDLVRIDRNGRPVKKTQRASSETPLHLAVYKGTDAKAVIHAHPPMVLAFSLSHESFAPISFEEKYTIGEVSILPQETPTVTETQRVVEELRLRPIVILQGHGTVALGKDLEEAFLLTDLLEEAVHCQFYKSEKGSTGAYPESKSFEAPDGNGYVLFSEEHMAALIDRANEDPQFQSQATEANLTTTLTLHLEDTDIPWTVHFERGKITRLEAGGTGEFVISGKREWWEAIFQRRIDPFLATQQGKLKLKRGELWKLSQWFKPFQRAFTLWQTIPIK
;
A
#
# COMPACT_ATOMS: atom_id res chain seq x y z
N MET A 1 48.60 -33.65 38.41
CA MET A 1 47.27 -33.77 37.80
C MET A 1 47.49 -34.36 36.41
N SER A 2 46.83 -35.48 36.09
CA SER A 2 47.19 -36.34 34.95
C SER A 2 46.02 -36.56 34.00
N GLU A 3 46.36 -36.94 32.76
CA GLU A 3 45.45 -37.33 31.68
C GLU A 3 44.54 -38.54 32.03
N ARG A 4 43.36 -38.61 31.37
CA ARG A 4 42.61 -39.81 30.90
C ARG A 4 41.25 -39.36 30.31
N SER A 5 40.94 -39.63 29.03
CA SER A 5 40.13 -40.75 28.48
C SER A 5 38.69 -40.83 29.05
N VAL A 6 37.55 -41.06 28.36
CA VAL A 6 37.10 -41.92 27.23
C VAL A 6 35.80 -41.26 26.65
N GLY A 7 35.24 -41.48 25.44
CA GLY A 7 35.53 -42.34 24.27
C GLY A 7 34.24 -42.99 23.70
N PHE A 8 34.04 -43.01 22.37
CA PHE A 8 32.80 -43.52 21.72
C PHE A 8 32.79 -45.05 21.53
N PRO A 9 31.64 -45.75 21.68
CA PRO A 9 31.55 -47.21 21.54
C PRO A 9 31.51 -47.66 20.07
N ARG A 10 32.19 -48.78 19.79
CA ARG A 10 32.09 -49.53 18.53
C ARG A 10 31.15 -50.73 18.67
N ALA A 11 30.59 -51.09 17.51
CA ALA A 11 30.23 -52.45 17.04
C ALA A 11 28.74 -52.84 17.05
N CYS A 12 28.22 -53.12 15.85
CA CYS A 12 27.76 -54.46 15.47
C CYS A 12 27.51 -54.55 13.95
N PHE A 13 28.42 -55.19 13.21
CA PHE A 13 28.15 -55.70 11.86
C PHE A 13 27.90 -57.21 11.95
N PRO A 14 26.77 -57.75 11.44
CA PRO A 14 26.66 -59.18 11.18
C PRO A 14 27.41 -59.55 9.89
N ARG A 15 28.19 -60.64 9.93
CA ARG A 15 28.90 -61.22 8.78
C ARG A 15 28.09 -62.36 8.13
N SER A 16 28.46 -62.64 6.88
CA SER A 16 28.06 -63.81 6.06
C SER A 16 26.66 -63.70 5.40
N ARG A 17 26.42 -64.25 4.20
CA ARG A 17 27.17 -65.32 3.48
C ARG A 17 27.43 -64.97 2.00
N ARG A 18 28.55 -65.46 1.45
CA ARG A 18 28.70 -65.70 0.00
C ARG A 18 28.04 -67.04 -0.35
N LYS A 19 27.34 -67.14 -1.49
CA LYS A 19 27.33 -68.34 -2.36
C LYS A 19 26.84 -67.99 -3.78
N ASN A 20 27.73 -68.24 -4.73
CA ASN A 20 27.58 -68.68 -6.13
C ASN A 20 26.41 -68.17 -7.01
N GLY A 21 26.78 -67.52 -8.13
CA GLY A 21 26.61 -68.12 -9.46
C GLY A 21 25.27 -67.94 -10.17
N GLY A 22 25.20 -66.99 -11.11
CA GLY A 22 24.15 -66.83 -12.12
C GLY A 22 24.63 -65.90 -13.24
N SER A 23 24.30 -66.18 -14.50
CA SER A 23 25.02 -65.69 -15.68
C SER A 23 24.27 -64.67 -16.55
N GLY A 24 24.77 -63.42 -16.59
CA GLY A 24 24.56 -62.39 -17.63
C GLY A 24 23.14 -61.83 -17.82
N PRO A 25 22.93 -60.86 -18.74
CA PRO A 25 23.92 -60.01 -19.44
C PRO A 25 23.66 -58.48 -19.26
N GLU A 26 24.40 -57.66 -20.01
CA GLU A 26 24.13 -56.24 -20.35
C GLU A 26 24.05 -55.17 -19.22
N GLY A 27 25.13 -54.38 -19.12
CA GLY A 27 25.17 -53.18 -18.29
C GLY A 27 24.53 -51.97 -18.97
N HIS A 28 23.37 -51.52 -18.47
CA HIS A 28 22.80 -50.22 -18.87
C HIS A 28 23.73 -49.05 -18.50
N PRO A 29 23.80 -47.98 -19.34
CA PRO A 29 24.61 -46.78 -19.07
C PRO A 29 24.01 -45.85 -17.98
N SER A 30 23.06 -46.32 -17.19
CA SER A 30 22.30 -45.52 -16.21
C SER A 30 23.05 -45.23 -14.90
N SER A 31 24.21 -45.86 -14.66
CA SER A 31 24.97 -45.72 -13.41
C SER A 31 26.04 -44.63 -13.42
N GLN A 32 26.50 -44.17 -14.59
CA GLN A 32 27.48 -43.07 -14.70
C GLN A 32 26.80 -41.68 -14.77
N LEU A 33 25.55 -41.60 -15.22
CA LEU A 33 24.76 -40.35 -15.27
C LEU A 33 24.36 -39.78 -13.89
N ARG A 34 24.48 -40.56 -12.80
CA ARG A 34 24.19 -40.10 -11.42
C ARG A 34 25.40 -39.51 -10.68
N LYS A 35 26.54 -39.30 -11.34
CA LYS A 35 27.78 -38.77 -10.73
C LYS A 35 28.48 -37.66 -11.52
N MET A 36 27.74 -36.89 -12.29
CA MET A 36 28.21 -35.61 -12.85
C MET A 36 27.36 -34.46 -12.30
N ASN A 37 28.00 -33.34 -11.99
CA ASN A 37 27.47 -32.25 -11.16
C ASN A 37 26.03 -31.81 -11.47
N GLN A 38 25.26 -31.54 -10.41
CA GLN A 38 24.03 -30.73 -10.45
C GLN A 38 24.39 -29.29 -10.87
N GLN A 39 24.62 -29.04 -12.17
CA GLN A 39 25.08 -27.75 -12.67
C GLN A 39 24.08 -26.63 -12.36
N GLN A 40 24.58 -25.49 -11.91
CA GLN A 40 23.76 -24.29 -11.70
C GLN A 40 23.21 -23.80 -13.05
N SER A 41 21.99 -23.27 -13.06
CA SER A 41 21.38 -22.74 -14.29
C SER A 41 22.31 -21.73 -14.98
N PRO A 42 22.49 -21.80 -16.31
CA PRO A 42 23.29 -20.81 -17.04
C PRO A 42 22.68 -19.40 -16.96
N LEU A 43 21.39 -19.26 -16.65
CA LEU A 43 20.75 -17.97 -16.37
C LEU A 43 21.19 -17.38 -15.02
N PHE A 44 21.82 -18.14 -14.12
CA PHE A 44 22.36 -17.64 -12.86
C PHE A 44 23.65 -16.82 -13.05
N VAL A 45 24.46 -17.18 -14.05
CA VAL A 45 25.63 -16.40 -14.48
C VAL A 45 25.63 -16.32 -16.02
N PRO A 46 24.74 -15.49 -16.59
CA PRO A 46 24.46 -15.47 -18.04
C PRO A 46 25.56 -14.77 -18.86
N ALA A 47 26.59 -14.21 -18.22
CA ALA A 47 27.77 -13.72 -18.92
C ALA A 47 29.06 -14.13 -18.19
N LEU A 48 30.07 -14.53 -18.96
CA LEU A 48 31.31 -15.15 -18.51
C LEU A 48 32.50 -14.48 -19.19
N TRP A 49 33.50 -14.04 -18.42
CA TRP A 49 34.74 -13.50 -19.00
C TRP A 49 35.64 -14.64 -19.50
N GLU A 50 36.19 -14.50 -20.71
CA GLU A 50 37.13 -15.45 -21.30
C GLU A 50 38.28 -14.72 -22.02
N GLY A 51 39.48 -14.83 -21.47
CA GLY A 51 40.69 -14.26 -22.06
C GLY A 51 40.64 -12.73 -22.11
N ASP A 52 40.46 -12.19 -23.31
CA ASP A 52 40.37 -10.76 -23.61
C ASP A 52 38.96 -10.27 -23.95
N CYS A 53 37.95 -11.15 -23.89
CA CYS A 53 36.57 -10.87 -24.25
C CYS A 53 35.61 -11.44 -23.19
N PHE A 54 34.29 -11.29 -23.40
CA PHE A 54 33.30 -12.03 -22.62
C PHE A 54 32.27 -12.70 -23.51
N LYS A 55 31.67 -13.78 -22.99
CA LYS A 55 30.55 -14.47 -23.59
C LYS A 55 29.26 -14.10 -22.89
N VAL A 56 28.17 -13.95 -23.63
CA VAL A 56 26.82 -13.72 -23.08
C VAL A 56 25.85 -14.74 -23.66
N LEU A 57 25.02 -15.34 -22.80
CA LEU A 57 24.00 -16.32 -23.16
C LEU A 57 22.95 -15.67 -24.05
N ASP A 58 22.63 -16.29 -25.19
CA ASP A 58 21.51 -15.87 -26.04
C ASP A 58 20.19 -16.46 -25.50
N GLU A 59 19.52 -15.69 -24.64
CA GLU A 59 18.21 -16.03 -24.09
C GLU A 59 17.10 -16.13 -25.15
N THR A 60 17.30 -15.59 -26.37
CA THR A 60 16.29 -15.67 -27.44
C THR A 60 16.17 -17.07 -28.02
N LEU A 61 17.22 -17.90 -27.88
CA LEU A 61 17.26 -19.29 -28.36
C LEU A 61 16.73 -20.31 -27.33
N LEU A 62 16.58 -19.89 -26.07
CA LEU A 62 15.96 -20.72 -25.02
C LEU A 62 14.43 -20.86 -25.25
N PRO A 63 13.85 -22.04 -24.99
CA PRO A 63 14.45 -23.21 -24.33
C PRO A 63 15.19 -24.19 -25.25
N TRP A 64 15.19 -23.96 -26.57
CA TRP A 64 15.57 -24.96 -27.57
C TRP A 64 17.07 -25.18 -27.72
N LYS A 65 17.87 -24.14 -27.46
CA LYS A 65 19.32 -24.17 -27.67
C LYS A 65 20.04 -23.26 -26.67
N VAL A 66 21.08 -23.77 -26.04
CA VAL A 66 21.99 -23.00 -25.19
C VAL A 66 23.18 -22.57 -26.03
N GLU A 67 23.27 -21.28 -26.37
CA GLU A 67 24.41 -20.71 -27.09
C GLU A 67 24.87 -19.40 -26.47
N TYR A 68 26.15 -19.09 -26.66
CA TYR A 68 26.79 -17.90 -26.14
C TYR A 68 27.35 -17.05 -27.29
N ILE A 69 26.96 -15.77 -27.32
CA ILE A 69 27.51 -14.75 -28.19
C ILE A 69 28.83 -14.28 -27.58
N THR A 70 29.91 -14.25 -28.37
CA THR A 70 31.19 -13.68 -27.93
C THR A 70 31.21 -12.19 -28.21
N VAL A 71 31.50 -11.39 -27.19
CA VAL A 71 31.50 -9.92 -27.19
C VAL A 71 32.91 -9.40 -26.89
N ARG A 72 33.50 -8.72 -27.86
CA ARG A 72 34.88 -8.22 -27.86
C ARG A 72 35.00 -6.71 -27.73
N ASN A 73 33.92 -5.98 -27.99
CA ASN A 73 33.90 -4.52 -28.03
C ASN A 73 32.51 -3.98 -27.64
N VAL A 74 32.43 -2.66 -27.46
CA VAL A 74 31.20 -1.95 -27.06
C VAL A 74 30.06 -2.12 -28.07
N SER A 75 30.34 -2.19 -29.37
CA SER A 75 29.31 -2.30 -30.41
C SER A 75 28.57 -3.63 -30.32
N GLU A 76 29.31 -4.74 -30.20
CA GLU A 76 28.76 -6.09 -30.00
C GLU A 76 27.92 -6.17 -28.71
N ALA A 77 28.36 -5.50 -27.62
CA ALA A 77 27.63 -5.46 -26.37
C ALA A 77 26.29 -4.69 -26.48
N LEU A 78 26.31 -3.53 -27.14
CA LEU A 78 25.12 -2.72 -27.40
C LEU A 78 24.13 -3.47 -28.29
N GLN A 79 24.61 -4.19 -29.32
CA GLN A 79 23.76 -5.01 -30.17
C GLN A 79 23.07 -6.12 -29.37
N ALA A 80 23.81 -6.87 -28.54
CA ALA A 80 23.24 -7.93 -27.70
C ALA A 80 22.15 -7.42 -26.74
N VAL A 81 22.33 -6.23 -26.15
CA VAL A 81 21.30 -5.61 -25.29
C VAL A 81 20.10 -5.10 -26.09
N LYS A 82 20.34 -4.48 -27.25
CA LYS A 82 19.29 -3.91 -28.13
C LYS A 82 18.38 -4.99 -28.73
N GLU A 83 18.96 -6.12 -29.15
CA GLU A 83 18.23 -7.28 -29.67
C GLU A 83 17.61 -8.16 -28.57
N MET A 84 17.70 -7.76 -27.29
CA MET A 84 17.22 -8.51 -26.13
C MET A 84 17.81 -9.94 -26.03
N LYS A 85 19.04 -10.13 -26.52
CA LYS A 85 19.80 -11.39 -26.37
C LYS A 85 20.05 -11.73 -24.91
N THR A 86 20.21 -10.70 -24.07
CA THR A 86 20.30 -10.82 -22.61
C THR A 86 19.41 -9.81 -21.89
N ARG A 87 18.90 -10.18 -20.71
CA ARG A 87 17.94 -9.40 -19.93
C ARG A 87 18.24 -9.45 -18.42
N ALA A 88 17.58 -8.57 -17.67
CA ALA A 88 17.63 -8.52 -16.21
C ALA A 88 19.07 -8.53 -15.68
N PHE A 89 19.45 -9.54 -14.89
CA PHE A 89 20.80 -9.65 -14.32
C PHE A 89 21.91 -9.78 -15.38
N GLY A 90 21.62 -10.37 -16.55
CA GLY A 90 22.60 -10.46 -17.63
C GLY A 90 23.01 -9.10 -18.20
N GLN A 91 22.10 -8.13 -18.24
CA GLN A 91 22.42 -6.76 -18.64
C GLN A 91 23.38 -6.06 -17.66
N VAL A 92 23.31 -6.40 -16.36
CA VAL A 92 24.27 -5.90 -15.36
C VAL A 92 25.67 -6.43 -15.67
N LEU A 93 25.80 -7.74 -15.91
CA LEU A 93 27.09 -8.35 -16.22
C LEU A 93 27.64 -7.87 -17.56
N THR A 94 26.81 -7.78 -18.61
CA THR A 94 27.22 -7.25 -19.92
C THR A 94 27.71 -5.81 -19.80
N PHE A 95 27.03 -4.93 -19.06
CA PHE A 95 27.50 -3.56 -18.86
C PHE A 95 28.84 -3.52 -18.12
N LEU A 96 28.97 -4.26 -17.00
CA LEU A 96 30.19 -4.28 -16.19
C LEU A 96 31.39 -4.84 -16.98
N TYR A 97 31.23 -5.97 -17.70
CA TYR A 97 32.31 -6.49 -18.53
C TYR A 97 32.61 -5.59 -19.74
N THR A 98 31.63 -4.86 -20.29
CA THR A 98 31.91 -3.86 -21.33
C THR A 98 32.71 -2.68 -20.78
N ALA A 99 32.47 -2.27 -19.53
CA ALA A 99 33.31 -1.27 -18.86
C ALA A 99 34.76 -1.78 -18.65
N ALA A 100 34.94 -3.08 -18.35
CA ALA A 100 36.27 -3.71 -18.27
C ALA A 100 36.99 -3.79 -19.63
N LEU A 101 36.27 -4.02 -20.74
CA LEU A 101 36.83 -3.90 -22.09
C LEU A 101 37.28 -2.46 -22.37
N VAL A 102 36.45 -1.47 -22.03
CA VAL A 102 36.76 -0.04 -22.23
C VAL A 102 38.01 0.40 -21.47
N THR A 103 38.22 -0.08 -20.22
CA THR A 103 39.45 0.21 -19.44
C THR A 103 40.70 -0.44 -20.02
N LYS A 104 40.54 -1.53 -20.78
CA LYS A 104 41.63 -2.27 -21.43
C LYS A 104 41.99 -1.69 -22.79
N GLU A 105 41.00 -1.30 -23.60
CA GLU A 105 41.19 -0.57 -24.86
C GLU A 105 41.81 0.82 -24.64
N ASN A 106 41.41 1.50 -23.56
CA ASN A 106 41.86 2.85 -23.24
C ASN A 106 42.75 2.82 -21.99
N HIS A 107 44.05 2.57 -22.16
CA HIS A 107 45.09 2.75 -21.13
C HIS A 107 45.31 4.24 -20.77
N SER A 108 44.22 4.96 -20.45
CA SER A 108 44.24 6.32 -19.96
C SER A 108 44.77 6.35 -18.54
N GLU A 109 45.93 6.98 -18.37
CA GLU A 109 46.42 7.39 -17.05
C GLU A 109 45.56 8.54 -16.48
N ASP A 110 44.87 9.30 -17.34
CA ASP A 110 43.91 10.33 -16.93
C ASP A 110 42.58 9.73 -16.46
N LEU A 111 42.26 10.02 -15.20
CA LEU A 111 41.01 9.65 -14.51
C LEU A 111 39.78 10.34 -15.13
N GLU A 112 39.89 11.60 -15.55
CA GLU A 112 38.75 12.39 -16.04
C GLU A 112 38.35 12.01 -17.47
N SER A 113 39.31 11.60 -18.30
CA SER A 113 39.05 10.92 -19.58
C SER A 113 38.29 9.60 -19.36
N LEU A 114 38.74 8.75 -18.42
CA LEU A 114 38.07 7.49 -18.12
C LEU A 114 36.64 7.70 -17.59
N ARG A 115 36.44 8.62 -16.64
CA ARG A 115 35.11 9.03 -16.14
C ARG A 115 34.18 9.43 -17.28
N ARG A 116 34.63 10.32 -18.17
CA ARG A 116 33.85 10.77 -19.34
C ARG A 116 33.48 9.61 -20.26
N ARG A 117 34.41 8.69 -20.55
CA ARG A 117 34.11 7.52 -21.41
C ARG A 117 33.09 6.57 -20.78
N LEU A 118 33.14 6.35 -19.46
CA LEU A 118 32.19 5.50 -18.75
C LEU A 118 30.80 6.15 -18.61
N ALA A 119 30.74 7.47 -18.39
CA ALA A 119 29.48 8.21 -18.43
C ALA A 119 28.83 8.13 -19.83
N GLN A 120 29.64 8.24 -20.88
CA GLN A 120 29.22 8.04 -22.26
C GLN A 120 28.76 6.58 -22.52
N LEU A 121 29.44 5.57 -21.95
CA LEU A 121 29.03 4.17 -22.04
C LEU A 121 27.66 3.92 -21.38
N ALA A 122 27.42 4.51 -20.21
CA ALA A 122 26.12 4.46 -19.54
C ALA A 122 25.02 5.14 -20.37
N ALA A 123 25.33 6.23 -21.06
CA ALA A 123 24.41 6.88 -22.00
C ALA A 123 24.12 6.01 -23.24
N GLU A 124 25.14 5.39 -23.84
CA GLU A 124 25.03 4.48 -24.99
C GLU A 124 24.12 3.27 -24.65
N PHE A 125 24.33 2.62 -23.51
CA PHE A 125 23.48 1.52 -23.06
C PHE A 125 22.05 1.99 -22.70
N THR A 126 21.91 3.18 -22.10
CA THR A 126 20.59 3.79 -21.85
C THR A 126 19.85 4.06 -23.17
N GLN A 127 20.55 4.51 -24.22
CA GLN A 127 19.94 4.72 -25.53
C GLN A 127 19.55 3.40 -26.20
N ALA A 128 20.39 2.36 -26.07
CA ALA A 128 20.10 1.03 -26.60
C ALA A 128 18.87 0.37 -25.93
N ARG A 129 18.66 0.60 -24.63
CA ARG A 129 17.44 0.17 -23.92
C ARG A 129 17.10 1.09 -22.72
N PRO A 130 16.24 2.12 -22.92
CA PRO A 130 15.96 3.15 -21.92
C PRO A 130 15.31 2.69 -20.61
N THR A 131 14.75 1.48 -20.58
CA THR A 131 13.91 1.02 -19.46
C THR A 131 14.70 0.33 -18.34
N PHE A 132 15.98 0.04 -18.58
CA PHE A 132 16.91 -0.47 -17.57
C PHE A 132 17.80 0.68 -17.03
N ASP A 133 18.07 0.75 -15.71
CA ASP A 133 18.86 1.85 -15.12
C ASP A 133 20.38 1.67 -15.30
N PHE A 134 20.85 1.77 -16.55
CA PHE A 134 22.28 1.85 -16.85
C PHE A 134 22.95 3.10 -16.29
N LYS A 135 22.20 4.19 -16.04
CA LYS A 135 22.72 5.37 -15.32
C LYS A 135 23.07 5.03 -13.88
N GLY A 136 22.32 4.15 -13.22
CA GLY A 136 22.65 3.59 -11.91
C GLY A 136 23.95 2.80 -11.89
N LEU A 137 24.17 1.97 -12.90
CA LEU A 137 25.46 1.27 -13.05
C LEU A 137 26.60 2.24 -13.39
N GLY A 138 26.34 3.30 -14.16
CA GLY A 138 27.31 4.39 -14.39
C GLY A 138 27.72 5.10 -13.10
N ARG A 139 26.76 5.44 -12.23
CA ARG A 139 27.03 6.03 -10.90
C ARG A 139 27.88 5.08 -10.04
N LEU A 140 27.56 3.78 -10.01
CA LEU A 140 28.35 2.78 -9.28
C LEU A 140 29.83 2.75 -9.70
N LEU A 141 30.11 2.90 -10.99
CA LEU A 141 31.50 2.95 -11.48
C LEU A 141 32.20 4.26 -11.09
N ASP A 142 31.50 5.39 -11.10
CA ASP A 142 32.07 6.68 -10.65
C ASP A 142 32.31 6.72 -9.13
N ASP A 143 31.38 6.17 -8.35
CA ASP A 143 31.52 5.97 -6.89
C ASP A 143 32.74 5.11 -6.57
N TRP A 144 33.06 4.10 -7.40
CA TRP A 144 34.29 3.33 -7.28
C TRP A 144 35.52 4.14 -7.68
N LEU A 145 35.49 4.87 -8.79
CA LEU A 145 36.60 5.73 -9.21
C LEU A 145 36.93 6.84 -8.18
N ALA A 146 35.95 7.32 -7.43
CA ALA A 146 36.15 8.22 -6.30
C ALA A 146 36.90 7.58 -5.10
N GLN A 147 36.98 6.24 -5.05
CA GLN A 147 37.67 5.46 -4.01
C GLN A 147 39.05 4.93 -4.46
N ILE A 148 39.58 5.41 -5.60
CA ILE A 148 40.86 4.93 -6.13
C ILE A 148 42.03 5.25 -5.17
N PRO A 149 42.91 4.29 -4.85
CA PRO A 149 44.12 4.56 -4.08
C PRO A 149 45.06 5.53 -4.80
N ASN A 150 45.68 6.44 -4.04
CA ASN A 150 46.59 7.43 -4.59
C ASN A 150 47.78 6.75 -5.29
N GLY A 151 48.09 7.15 -6.54
CA GLY A 151 49.12 6.54 -7.38
C GLY A 151 48.74 5.23 -8.08
N ALA A 152 47.50 4.73 -7.96
CA ALA A 152 47.04 3.59 -8.75
C ALA A 152 46.62 4.01 -10.17
N HIS A 153 46.91 3.18 -11.18
CA HIS A 153 46.48 3.41 -12.56
C HIS A 153 44.94 3.24 -12.68
N PRO A 154 44.16 4.26 -13.12
CA PRO A 154 42.70 4.21 -13.13
C PRO A 154 42.07 3.03 -13.86
N GLY A 155 42.46 2.81 -15.13
CA GLY A 155 41.93 1.69 -15.92
C GLY A 155 42.12 0.32 -15.26
N ARG A 156 43.38 -0.05 -14.94
CA ARG A 156 43.72 -1.33 -14.31
C ARG A 156 43.03 -1.53 -12.96
N TRP A 157 42.96 -0.49 -12.12
CA TRP A 157 42.31 -0.59 -10.81
C TRP A 157 40.80 -0.84 -10.95
N LEU A 158 40.14 -0.17 -11.90
CA LEU A 158 38.71 -0.36 -12.15
C LEU A 158 38.40 -1.72 -12.79
N GLU A 159 39.23 -2.20 -13.73
CA GLU A 159 39.16 -3.55 -14.30
C GLU A 159 39.21 -4.61 -13.18
N ASP A 160 40.23 -4.53 -12.31
CA ASP A 160 40.38 -5.38 -11.12
C ASP A 160 39.15 -5.31 -10.19
N LYS A 161 38.62 -4.10 -9.97
CA LYS A 161 37.45 -3.87 -9.10
C LYS A 161 36.19 -4.50 -9.69
N ILE A 162 35.97 -4.37 -11.00
CA ILE A 162 34.87 -4.99 -11.74
C ILE A 162 34.96 -6.51 -11.65
N HIS A 163 36.11 -7.11 -11.94
CA HIS A 163 36.28 -8.56 -11.87
C HIS A 163 36.06 -9.11 -10.46
N LYS A 164 36.62 -8.45 -9.42
CA LYS A 164 36.41 -8.82 -8.01
C LYS A 164 34.94 -8.70 -7.60
N TYR A 165 34.24 -7.66 -8.06
CA TYR A 165 32.82 -7.49 -7.80
C TYR A 165 32.00 -8.60 -8.46
N VAL A 166 32.14 -8.80 -9.77
CA VAL A 166 31.38 -9.80 -10.53
C VAL A 166 31.64 -11.23 -10.00
N ALA A 167 32.88 -11.57 -9.65
CA ALA A 167 33.22 -12.86 -9.05
C ALA A 167 32.58 -13.10 -7.66
N ALA A 168 32.19 -12.05 -6.95
CA ALA A 168 31.49 -12.16 -5.67
C ALA A 168 29.96 -12.31 -5.81
N VAL A 169 29.36 -11.83 -6.91
CA VAL A 169 27.89 -11.79 -7.06
C VAL A 169 27.21 -13.16 -6.93
N PRO A 170 27.71 -14.28 -7.50
CA PRO A 170 27.07 -15.59 -7.35
C PRO A 170 26.84 -15.97 -5.88
N LYS A 171 27.86 -15.77 -5.02
CA LYS A 171 27.77 -16.07 -3.58
C LYS A 171 26.74 -15.20 -2.85
N VAL A 172 26.63 -13.93 -3.22
CA VAL A 172 25.66 -12.99 -2.63
C VAL A 172 24.22 -13.34 -3.07
N ARG A 173 24.03 -13.79 -4.31
CA ARG A 173 22.74 -14.31 -4.80
C ARG A 173 22.38 -15.66 -4.18
N GLU A 174 23.35 -16.56 -3.99
CA GLU A 174 23.15 -17.83 -3.25
C GLU A 174 22.75 -17.57 -1.79
N ALA A 175 23.38 -16.61 -1.11
CA ALA A 175 23.00 -16.21 0.25
C ALA A 175 21.58 -15.61 0.32
N ARG A 176 21.16 -14.87 -0.72
CA ARG A 176 19.78 -14.37 -0.85
C ARG A 176 18.79 -15.51 -1.10
N ALA A 177 19.13 -16.45 -1.96
CA ALA A 177 18.34 -17.65 -2.23
C ALA A 177 18.20 -18.54 -0.98
N ARG A 178 19.25 -18.67 -0.16
CA ARG A 178 19.20 -19.39 1.12
C ARG A 178 18.19 -18.77 2.08
N ARG A 179 18.22 -17.44 2.26
CA ARG A 179 17.25 -16.70 3.09
C ARG A 179 15.81 -16.80 2.57
N ALA A 180 15.61 -16.87 1.25
CA ALA A 180 14.29 -17.16 0.70
C ALA A 180 13.84 -18.60 0.99
N ALA A 181 14.73 -19.59 0.83
CA ALA A 181 14.45 -21.00 1.13
C ALA A 181 14.14 -21.23 2.62
N GLU A 182 14.76 -20.49 3.54
CA GLU A 182 14.49 -20.53 4.98
C GLU A 182 13.01 -20.24 5.31
N LEU A 183 12.38 -19.29 4.62
CA LEU A 183 10.98 -18.90 4.81
C LEU A 183 9.95 -19.93 4.30
N LEU A 184 10.35 -20.82 3.40
CA LEU A 184 9.42 -21.78 2.78
C LEU A 184 9.09 -22.96 3.71
N PRO A 185 7.87 -23.54 3.64
CA PRO A 185 7.54 -24.75 4.38
C PRO A 185 8.34 -25.98 3.88
N ASN A 186 8.44 -27.02 4.72
CA ASN A 186 9.23 -28.23 4.42
C ASN A 186 8.71 -29.03 3.21
N ALA A 187 7.42 -28.90 2.87
CA ALA A 187 6.87 -29.28 1.59
C ALA A 187 6.21 -28.02 1.02
N CYS A 188 6.65 -27.58 -0.16
CA CYS A 188 6.25 -26.29 -0.71
C CYS A 188 5.98 -26.38 -2.22
N ARG A 189 4.74 -26.14 -2.61
CA ARG A 189 4.33 -25.78 -3.97
C ARG A 189 4.57 -24.28 -4.14
N LEU A 190 5.78 -23.94 -4.58
CA LEU A 190 6.27 -22.57 -4.73
C LEU A 190 5.80 -22.00 -6.08
N LEU A 191 4.84 -21.08 -6.05
CA LEU A 191 4.37 -20.42 -7.25
C LEU A 191 5.23 -19.19 -7.57
N THR A 192 5.57 -19.01 -8.86
CA THR A 192 6.43 -17.92 -9.34
C THR A 192 5.96 -17.35 -10.67
N HIS A 193 6.36 -16.11 -10.96
CA HIS A 193 5.96 -15.34 -12.14
C HIS A 193 7.18 -14.68 -12.79
N CYS A 194 7.18 -14.58 -14.12
CA CYS A 194 8.34 -14.17 -14.92
C CYS A 194 9.56 -15.12 -14.72
N ASN A 195 10.76 -14.59 -14.91
CA ASN A 195 12.03 -15.28 -14.67
C ASN A 195 12.94 -14.41 -13.80
N VAL A 196 13.57 -15.02 -12.80
CA VAL A 196 14.49 -14.37 -11.85
C VAL A 196 15.93 -14.87 -12.02
N SER A 197 16.35 -15.14 -13.26
CA SER A 197 17.73 -15.45 -13.65
C SER A 197 18.37 -16.53 -12.77
N GLY A 198 17.76 -17.71 -12.69
CA GLY A 198 18.26 -18.84 -11.89
C GLY A 198 18.04 -18.80 -10.38
N GLU A 199 17.49 -17.74 -9.79
CA GLU A 199 17.30 -17.71 -8.33
C GLU A 199 16.23 -18.68 -7.82
N VAL A 200 15.19 -19.02 -8.59
CA VAL A 200 14.25 -20.11 -8.20
C VAL A 200 14.97 -21.45 -8.08
N VAL A 201 15.90 -21.75 -8.99
CA VAL A 201 16.74 -22.96 -8.93
C VAL A 201 17.66 -22.93 -7.70
N ALA A 202 18.27 -21.78 -7.41
CA ALA A 202 19.10 -21.62 -6.22
C ALA A 202 18.30 -21.77 -4.91
N VAL A 203 17.06 -21.25 -4.86
CA VAL A 203 16.15 -21.39 -3.72
C VAL A 203 15.74 -22.84 -3.51
N ALA A 204 15.36 -23.53 -4.59
CA ALA A 204 15.00 -24.94 -4.55
C ALA A 204 16.15 -25.82 -4.01
N ARG A 205 17.38 -25.57 -4.48
CA ARG A 205 18.59 -26.28 -4.02
C ARG A 205 18.94 -25.99 -2.57
N CYS A 206 18.89 -24.71 -2.16
CA CYS A 206 19.05 -24.35 -0.74
C CYS A 206 17.98 -25.02 0.14
N GLY A 207 16.77 -25.20 -0.39
CA GLY A 207 15.70 -25.96 0.25
C GLY A 207 16.03 -27.45 0.37
N GLU A 208 16.50 -28.11 -0.69
CA GLU A 208 16.93 -29.52 -0.64
C GLU A 208 18.06 -29.75 0.37
N GLU A 209 19.05 -28.85 0.44
CA GLU A 209 20.11 -28.87 1.45
C GLU A 209 19.56 -28.75 2.89
N MET A 210 18.44 -28.05 3.08
CA MET A 210 17.70 -27.95 4.34
C MET A 210 16.72 -29.12 4.58
N GLY A 211 16.67 -30.11 3.67
CA GLY A 211 15.72 -31.23 3.73
C GLY A 211 14.28 -30.88 3.32
N LYS A 212 14.07 -29.72 2.68
CA LYS A 212 12.77 -29.29 2.16
C LYS A 212 12.53 -29.86 0.76
N ARG A 213 11.28 -30.18 0.44
CA ARG A 213 10.83 -30.61 -0.88
C ARG A 213 10.06 -29.49 -1.56
N ILE A 214 10.63 -28.95 -2.63
CA ILE A 214 10.07 -27.82 -3.37
C ILE A 214 9.60 -28.30 -4.75
N HIS A 215 8.34 -28.02 -5.05
CA HIS A 215 7.72 -28.17 -6.37
C HIS A 215 7.43 -26.77 -6.88
N VAL A 216 7.87 -26.42 -8.09
CA VAL A 216 7.66 -25.08 -8.65
C VAL A 216 6.38 -25.04 -9.49
N ILE A 217 5.58 -23.99 -9.34
CA ILE A 217 4.48 -23.68 -10.26
C ILE A 217 4.84 -22.38 -10.97
N ALA A 218 5.13 -22.46 -12.27
CA ALA A 218 5.45 -21.29 -13.08
C ALA A 218 4.22 -20.85 -13.87
N THR A 219 3.87 -19.56 -13.87
CA THR A 219 2.94 -19.03 -14.87
C THR A 219 3.66 -18.83 -16.20
N GLU A 220 2.97 -18.92 -17.34
CA GLU A 220 3.63 -18.78 -18.65
C GLU A 220 4.27 -17.38 -18.87
N THR A 221 3.70 -16.33 -18.27
CA THR A 221 4.14 -14.93 -18.34
C THR A 221 4.04 -14.34 -19.76
N ARG A 222 2.83 -14.04 -20.20
CA ARG A 222 2.55 -13.35 -21.46
C ARG A 222 3.01 -11.88 -21.45
N PRO A 223 3.32 -11.29 -22.63
CA PRO A 223 3.32 -11.92 -23.94
C PRO A 223 4.63 -12.65 -24.30
N TYR A 224 5.73 -12.37 -23.58
CA TYR A 224 7.08 -12.85 -23.90
C TYR A 224 7.37 -14.31 -23.54
N LEU A 225 6.49 -14.94 -22.76
CA LEU A 225 6.57 -16.32 -22.32
C LEU A 225 7.82 -16.61 -21.48
N GLN A 226 8.25 -15.68 -20.61
CA GLN A 226 9.44 -15.86 -19.78
C GLN A 226 9.32 -17.06 -18.84
N GLY A 227 8.14 -17.28 -18.27
CA GLY A 227 7.94 -18.34 -17.30
C GLY A 227 7.92 -19.73 -17.93
N SER A 228 7.35 -19.90 -19.13
CA SER A 228 7.45 -21.18 -19.86
C SER A 228 8.82 -21.39 -20.53
N ARG A 229 9.37 -20.37 -21.20
CA ARG A 229 10.62 -20.50 -21.97
C ARG A 229 11.89 -20.52 -21.14
N LEU A 230 11.93 -19.79 -20.02
CA LEU A 230 13.10 -19.71 -19.15
C LEU A 230 12.88 -20.45 -17.84
N THR A 231 11.87 -20.07 -17.06
CA THR A 231 11.72 -20.55 -15.68
C THR A 231 11.40 -22.04 -15.62
N ALA A 232 10.39 -22.49 -16.37
CA ALA A 232 10.05 -23.91 -16.42
C ALA A 232 11.18 -24.75 -17.05
N TRP A 233 11.87 -24.20 -18.05
CA TRP A 233 13.07 -24.83 -18.64
C TRP A 233 14.19 -25.00 -17.61
N GLU A 234 14.65 -23.93 -16.94
CA GLU A 234 15.81 -24.00 -16.05
C GLU A 234 15.54 -24.85 -14.79
N VAL A 235 14.30 -24.84 -14.30
CA VAL A 235 13.87 -25.65 -13.15
C VAL A 235 13.82 -27.13 -13.53
N ALA A 236 13.25 -27.48 -14.70
CA ALA A 236 13.26 -28.85 -15.20
C ALA A 236 14.68 -29.36 -15.49
N GLN A 237 15.54 -28.55 -16.12
CA GLN A 237 16.95 -28.89 -16.38
C GLN A 237 17.75 -29.09 -15.09
N ALA A 238 17.41 -28.37 -14.02
CA ALA A 238 18.01 -28.55 -12.71
C ALA A 238 17.50 -29.79 -11.94
N GLY A 239 16.56 -30.56 -12.50
CA GLY A 239 15.99 -31.77 -11.91
C GLY A 239 14.88 -31.51 -10.88
N ILE A 240 14.40 -30.27 -10.77
CA ILE A 240 13.38 -29.85 -9.80
C ILE A 240 11.99 -30.05 -10.42
N PRO A 241 11.00 -30.63 -9.71
CA PRO A 241 9.63 -30.75 -10.20
C PRO A 241 9.03 -29.38 -10.53
N VAL A 242 8.47 -29.23 -11.73
CA VAL A 242 7.83 -28.00 -12.18
C VAL A 242 6.55 -28.25 -12.96
N THR A 243 5.52 -27.47 -12.65
CA THR A 243 4.25 -27.41 -13.38
C THR A 243 4.07 -26.05 -14.02
N LEU A 244 3.62 -26.00 -15.28
CA LEU A 244 3.27 -24.77 -15.99
C LEU A 244 1.75 -24.49 -15.92
N ILE A 245 1.39 -23.23 -15.68
CA ILE A 245 0.01 -22.72 -15.71
C ILE A 245 -0.11 -21.50 -16.64
N PRO A 246 -1.28 -21.23 -17.25
CA PRO A 246 -1.52 -19.96 -17.92
C PRO A 246 -1.67 -18.86 -16.88
N ASP A 247 -1.41 -17.61 -17.24
CA ASP A 247 -1.46 -16.51 -16.27
C ASP A 247 -2.86 -16.29 -15.68
N CYS A 248 -3.92 -16.67 -16.40
CA CYS A 248 -5.31 -16.59 -15.93
C CYS A 248 -5.62 -17.58 -14.78
N ALA A 249 -4.90 -18.70 -14.68
CA ALA A 249 -5.21 -19.80 -13.75
C ALA A 249 -4.73 -19.56 -12.30
N ILE A 250 -4.00 -18.47 -12.03
CA ILE A 250 -3.43 -18.19 -10.70
C ILE A 250 -4.49 -18.21 -9.58
N ALA A 251 -5.71 -17.78 -9.87
CA ALA A 251 -6.82 -17.79 -8.91
C ALA A 251 -7.40 -19.19 -8.70
N GLN A 252 -7.49 -20.00 -9.75
CA GLN A 252 -7.93 -21.41 -9.66
C GLN A 252 -6.98 -22.24 -8.79
N VAL A 253 -5.67 -22.13 -9.05
CA VAL A 253 -4.61 -22.84 -8.31
C VAL A 253 -4.62 -22.44 -6.83
N MET A 254 -4.71 -21.15 -6.52
CA MET A 254 -4.76 -20.71 -5.11
C MET A 254 -6.08 -21.07 -4.42
N ALA A 255 -7.22 -21.02 -5.12
CA ALA A 255 -8.52 -21.39 -4.56
C ALA A 255 -8.61 -22.88 -4.20
N LYS A 256 -7.95 -23.76 -4.97
CA LYS A 256 -7.79 -25.18 -4.65
C LYS A 256 -6.77 -25.47 -3.54
N GLY A 257 -6.09 -24.45 -3.02
CA GLY A 257 -5.02 -24.60 -2.05
C GLY A 257 -3.79 -25.31 -2.62
N GLU A 258 -3.48 -25.06 -3.91
CA GLU A 258 -2.39 -25.71 -4.64
C GLU A 258 -1.09 -24.90 -4.73
N ALA A 259 -1.05 -23.70 -4.12
CA ALA A 259 0.18 -22.94 -3.88
C ALA A 259 0.39 -22.73 -2.37
N ASP A 260 1.57 -23.06 -1.85
CA ASP A 260 1.92 -22.92 -0.43
C ASP A 260 2.64 -21.61 -0.13
N ALA A 261 3.31 -21.04 -1.13
CA ALA A 261 3.98 -19.74 -1.09
C ALA A 261 4.10 -19.17 -2.51
N VAL A 262 4.24 -17.85 -2.61
CA VAL A 262 4.63 -17.16 -3.84
C VAL A 262 6.01 -16.54 -3.67
N LEU A 263 6.88 -16.70 -4.67
CA LEU A 263 8.15 -15.99 -4.76
C LEU A 263 8.32 -15.34 -6.14
N VAL A 264 8.55 -14.03 -6.16
CA VAL A 264 8.82 -13.24 -7.37
C VAL A 264 10.09 -12.40 -7.21
N GLY A 265 10.58 -11.85 -8.32
CA GLY A 265 11.62 -10.81 -8.30
C GLY A 265 11.00 -9.41 -8.23
N ALA A 266 11.87 -8.40 -8.33
CA ALA A 266 11.48 -7.01 -8.58
C ALA A 266 12.42 -6.39 -9.63
N ASP A 267 11.86 -5.79 -10.67
CA ASP A 267 12.60 -4.95 -11.61
C ASP A 267 13.07 -3.65 -10.91
N ARG A 268 12.26 -3.11 -9.99
CA ARG A 268 12.63 -2.05 -9.02
C ARG A 268 11.88 -2.20 -7.69
N SER A 269 12.50 -1.74 -6.60
CA SER A 269 11.87 -1.50 -5.31
C SER A 269 11.76 0.02 -5.06
N ALA A 270 10.76 0.45 -4.28
CA ALA A 270 10.60 1.82 -3.80
C ALA A 270 10.82 1.88 -2.28
N GLN A 271 11.23 3.03 -1.76
CA GLN A 271 11.59 3.21 -0.34
C GLN A 271 10.43 2.90 0.61
N ASN A 272 9.18 3.13 0.20
CA ASN A 272 7.98 2.80 0.98
C ASN A 272 7.66 1.29 1.07
N GLY A 273 8.39 0.44 0.34
CA GLY A 273 8.22 -1.01 0.25
C GLY A 273 7.39 -1.49 -0.95
N ASP A 274 6.90 -0.61 -1.82
CA ASP A 274 6.26 -1.02 -3.07
C ASP A 274 7.29 -1.62 -4.03
N ILE A 275 6.87 -2.57 -4.86
CA ILE A 275 7.74 -3.15 -5.90
C ILE A 275 7.12 -3.01 -7.28
N ILE A 276 7.98 -2.78 -8.26
CA ILE A 276 7.65 -2.74 -9.68
C ILE A 276 8.27 -3.98 -10.30
N ASN A 277 7.43 -4.83 -10.90
CA ASN A 277 7.85 -6.09 -11.49
C ASN A 277 7.01 -6.40 -12.73
N LYS A 278 7.32 -7.49 -13.43
CA LYS A 278 6.58 -7.94 -14.62
C LYS A 278 5.06 -7.90 -14.41
N VAL A 279 4.36 -7.34 -15.40
CA VAL A 279 2.88 -7.27 -15.40
C VAL A 279 2.27 -8.65 -15.19
N GLY A 280 1.38 -8.77 -14.21
CA GLY A 280 0.92 -10.03 -13.65
C GLY A 280 1.31 -10.23 -12.18
N THR A 281 2.26 -9.45 -11.66
CA THR A 281 2.70 -9.54 -10.26
C THR A 281 1.65 -8.98 -9.30
N TYR A 282 1.01 -7.86 -9.63
CA TYR A 282 -0.07 -7.29 -8.84
C TYR A 282 -1.30 -8.20 -8.68
N PRO A 283 -1.92 -8.73 -9.76
CA PRO A 283 -3.05 -9.64 -9.62
C PRO A 283 -2.66 -10.92 -8.85
N LEU A 284 -1.41 -11.37 -8.96
CA LEU A 284 -0.89 -12.49 -8.20
C LEU A 284 -0.81 -12.20 -6.69
N ALA A 285 -0.26 -11.05 -6.29
CA ALA A 285 -0.15 -10.65 -4.88
C ALA A 285 -1.53 -10.46 -4.22
N LEU A 286 -2.48 -9.90 -4.97
CA LEU A 286 -3.86 -9.70 -4.54
C LEU A 286 -4.58 -11.05 -4.31
N THR A 287 -4.39 -11.99 -5.23
CA THR A 287 -4.93 -13.35 -5.15
C THR A 287 -4.29 -14.13 -3.99
N ALA A 288 -2.97 -14.03 -3.82
CA ALA A 288 -2.25 -14.64 -2.70
C ALA A 288 -2.80 -14.15 -1.35
N LYS A 289 -2.97 -12.84 -1.18
CA LYS A 289 -3.59 -12.25 0.02
C LYS A 289 -5.03 -12.74 0.24
N LYS A 290 -5.83 -12.92 -0.81
CA LYS A 290 -7.21 -13.41 -0.71
C LYS A 290 -7.30 -14.83 -0.14
N TYR A 291 -6.33 -15.69 -0.47
CA TYR A 291 -6.30 -17.09 -0.04
C TYR A 291 -5.31 -17.38 1.10
N GLY A 292 -4.69 -16.35 1.68
CA GLY A 292 -3.74 -16.50 2.80
C GLY A 292 -2.39 -17.10 2.41
N VAL A 293 -2.06 -17.12 1.12
CA VAL A 293 -0.76 -17.60 0.62
C VAL A 293 0.29 -16.49 0.86
N PRO A 294 1.43 -16.76 1.53
CA PRO A 294 2.46 -15.77 1.76
C PRO A 294 3.14 -15.36 0.45
N PHE A 295 3.39 -14.06 0.31
CA PHE A 295 3.94 -13.45 -0.91
C PHE A 295 5.32 -12.85 -0.64
N TYR A 296 6.36 -13.45 -1.21
CA TYR A 296 7.75 -13.08 -1.01
C TYR A 296 8.35 -12.44 -2.26
N VAL A 297 9.20 -11.43 -2.07
CA VAL A 297 9.84 -10.70 -3.17
C VAL A 297 11.34 -10.62 -2.99
N LEU A 298 12.11 -11.08 -3.98
CA LEU A 298 13.56 -10.85 -4.05
C LEU A 298 13.82 -9.41 -4.50
N VAL A 299 14.43 -8.60 -3.64
CA VAL A 299 14.64 -7.16 -3.90
C VAL A 299 16.10 -6.73 -3.87
N GLN A 300 16.33 -5.60 -4.52
CA GLN A 300 17.52 -4.77 -4.53
C GLN A 300 17.32 -3.56 -3.60
N ASP A 301 18.38 -2.76 -3.44
CA ASP A 301 18.27 -1.43 -2.83
C ASP A 301 17.30 -0.54 -3.65
N PRO A 302 16.35 0.17 -3.03
CA PRO A 302 15.34 0.96 -3.74
C PRO A 302 15.90 2.25 -4.35
N GLY A 303 17.11 2.69 -3.96
CA GLY A 303 17.68 3.94 -4.42
C GLY A 303 16.79 5.14 -4.10
N PRO A 304 16.60 6.11 -5.04
CA PRO A 304 15.89 7.36 -4.77
C PRO A 304 14.37 7.29 -4.96
N LEU A 305 13.80 6.17 -5.44
CA LEU A 305 12.36 6.07 -5.74
C LEU A 305 11.55 5.99 -4.45
N ALA A 306 10.75 7.01 -4.11
CA ALA A 306 10.09 7.05 -2.81
C ALA A 306 8.87 6.12 -2.74
N THR A 307 8.08 6.07 -3.80
CA THR A 307 6.82 5.29 -3.88
C THR A 307 6.67 4.56 -5.22
N GLY A 308 5.83 3.52 -5.26
CA GLY A 308 5.51 2.83 -6.51
C GLY A 308 4.75 3.70 -7.53
N GLU A 309 4.03 4.74 -7.08
CA GLU A 309 3.24 5.63 -7.95
C GLU A 309 4.11 6.59 -8.78
N GLU A 310 5.34 6.86 -8.34
CA GLU A 310 6.34 7.63 -9.10
C GLU A 310 6.95 6.85 -10.27
N ALA A 311 6.76 5.53 -10.31
CA ALA A 311 7.30 4.68 -11.36
C ALA A 311 6.57 4.87 -12.69
N LEU A 312 7.28 5.38 -13.69
CA LEU A 312 6.79 5.42 -15.06
C LEU A 312 6.72 3.99 -15.63
N ILE A 313 5.51 3.47 -15.79
CA ILE A 313 5.27 2.17 -16.41
C ILE A 313 5.44 2.29 -17.94
N GLU A 314 6.37 1.51 -18.49
CA GLU A 314 6.63 1.37 -19.93
C GLU A 314 5.39 0.77 -20.63
N GLU A 315 4.77 1.50 -21.57
CA GLU A 315 3.87 0.92 -22.57
C GLU A 315 4.72 0.45 -23.77
N ARG A 316 4.62 -0.83 -24.11
CA ARG A 316 5.43 -1.51 -25.12
C ARG A 316 4.76 -1.55 -26.49
N PRO A 317 5.53 -1.81 -27.57
CA PRO A 317 4.97 -1.98 -28.91
C PRO A 317 3.88 -3.06 -28.92
N VAL A 318 2.66 -2.66 -29.28
CA VAL A 318 1.48 -3.54 -29.31
C VAL A 318 1.68 -4.77 -30.21
N ALA A 319 2.55 -4.67 -31.22
CA ALA A 319 2.94 -5.79 -32.07
C ALA A 319 3.55 -6.98 -31.29
N GLU A 320 4.19 -6.74 -30.13
CA GLU A 320 4.73 -7.79 -29.24
C GLU A 320 3.63 -8.58 -28.51
N LEU A 321 2.45 -7.99 -28.34
CA LEU A 321 1.27 -8.65 -27.78
C LEU A 321 0.49 -9.39 -28.88
N LEU A 322 0.24 -8.70 -30.00
CA LEU A 322 -0.61 -9.18 -31.09
C LEU A 322 0.06 -10.18 -32.03
N ASN A 323 1.39 -10.29 -32.05
CA ASN A 323 2.11 -11.22 -32.92
C ASN A 323 3.06 -12.11 -32.14
N PHE A 324 3.13 -13.38 -32.54
CA PHE A 324 4.07 -14.35 -32.01
C PHE A 324 4.67 -15.19 -33.14
N GLN A 325 6.00 -15.15 -33.27
CA GLN A 325 6.76 -15.86 -34.33
C GLN A 325 6.19 -15.64 -35.74
N GLY A 326 5.80 -14.40 -36.05
CA GLY A 326 5.22 -14.01 -37.35
C GLY A 326 3.75 -14.40 -37.56
N ARG A 327 3.08 -14.97 -36.55
CA ARG A 327 1.64 -15.27 -36.56
C ARG A 327 0.88 -14.25 -35.74
N SER A 328 -0.22 -13.72 -36.28
CA SER A 328 -1.16 -12.90 -35.51
C SER A 328 -1.94 -13.77 -34.50
N VAL A 329 -2.14 -13.22 -33.31
CA VAL A 329 -3.00 -13.79 -32.27
C VAL A 329 -4.47 -13.72 -32.72
N ALA A 330 -4.85 -12.63 -33.40
CA ALA A 330 -6.17 -12.43 -33.98
C ALA A 330 -6.31 -13.00 -35.42
N PRO A 331 -7.53 -13.22 -35.92
CA PRO A 331 -7.78 -13.67 -37.30
C PRO A 331 -7.31 -12.67 -38.36
N GLN A 332 -7.14 -13.13 -39.61
CA GLN A 332 -6.83 -12.25 -40.75
C GLN A 332 -7.98 -11.25 -40.99
N GLY A 333 -7.63 -9.99 -41.30
CA GLY A 333 -8.58 -8.89 -41.46
C GLY A 333 -8.86 -8.08 -40.19
N ALA A 334 -8.29 -8.47 -39.05
CA ALA A 334 -8.45 -7.78 -37.77
C ALA A 334 -7.43 -6.63 -37.55
N ASP A 335 -7.06 -5.91 -38.62
CA ASP A 335 -6.01 -4.87 -38.61
C ASP A 335 -6.37 -3.65 -37.75
N GLU A 336 -7.65 -3.52 -37.36
CA GLU A 336 -8.16 -2.48 -36.45
C GLU A 336 -8.09 -2.87 -34.95
N ILE A 337 -7.62 -4.08 -34.58
CA ILE A 337 -7.46 -4.42 -33.16
C ILE A 337 -6.36 -3.56 -32.55
N HIS A 338 -6.77 -2.60 -31.73
CA HIS A 338 -5.86 -1.95 -30.80
C HIS A 338 -5.47 -2.91 -29.68
N GLY A 339 -4.31 -2.68 -29.08
CA GLY A 339 -3.90 -3.36 -27.87
C GLY A 339 -3.29 -2.38 -26.88
N ARG A 340 -3.11 -2.83 -25.65
CA ARG A 340 -2.41 -2.09 -24.60
C ARG A 340 -1.40 -3.03 -23.97
N TYR A 341 -0.17 -2.57 -23.79
CA TYR A 341 0.90 -3.39 -23.25
C TYR A 341 1.74 -2.62 -22.22
N PRO A 342 1.19 -2.39 -21.01
CA PRO A 342 2.01 -2.04 -19.85
C PRO A 342 2.96 -3.19 -19.53
N ALA A 343 4.27 -2.94 -19.57
CA ALA A 343 5.31 -3.95 -19.44
C ALA A 343 5.48 -4.45 -17.98
N PHE A 344 5.04 -3.66 -17.00
CA PHE A 344 5.23 -3.87 -15.57
C PHE A 344 3.97 -3.44 -14.82
N ASP A 345 3.78 -3.92 -13.60
CA ASP A 345 2.79 -3.38 -12.67
C ASP A 345 3.43 -3.01 -11.32
N VAL A 346 2.68 -2.26 -10.52
CA VAL A 346 3.07 -1.87 -9.16
C VAL A 346 2.35 -2.80 -8.18
N THR A 347 3.10 -3.52 -7.37
CA THR A 347 2.59 -4.33 -6.26
C THR A 347 2.80 -3.58 -4.94
N PRO A 348 1.73 -3.11 -4.28
CA PRO A 348 1.86 -2.32 -3.06
C PRO A 348 2.41 -3.12 -1.89
N ALA A 349 3.22 -2.47 -1.04
CA ALA A 349 3.90 -3.10 0.11
C ALA A 349 2.96 -3.89 1.04
N ARG A 350 1.70 -3.42 1.19
CA ARG A 350 0.62 -4.05 1.98
C ARG A 350 0.11 -5.42 1.46
N LEU A 351 0.63 -5.89 0.33
CA LEU A 351 0.37 -7.23 -0.21
C LEU A 351 1.58 -8.17 -0.04
N ILE A 352 2.73 -7.66 0.40
CA ILE A 352 3.98 -8.40 0.49
C ILE A 352 4.19 -8.91 1.93
N SER A 353 4.44 -10.20 2.09
CA SER A 353 4.76 -10.83 3.37
C SER A 353 6.20 -10.57 3.81
N SER A 354 7.16 -10.65 2.89
CA SER A 354 8.55 -10.26 3.16
C SER A 354 9.31 -9.83 1.90
N LEU A 355 10.16 -8.81 2.05
CA LEU A 355 11.12 -8.35 1.06
C LEU A 355 12.50 -8.92 1.40
N ILE A 356 13.12 -9.61 0.45
CA ILE A 356 14.35 -10.38 0.67
C ILE A 356 15.47 -9.67 -0.09
N GLY A 357 16.21 -8.80 0.61
CA GLY A 357 17.33 -8.03 0.07
C GLY A 357 18.60 -8.87 -0.09
N PHE A 358 19.73 -8.25 -0.44
CA PHE A 358 21.04 -8.91 -0.42
C PHE A 358 21.66 -9.00 0.98
N ASP A 359 21.28 -8.09 1.88
CA ASP A 359 21.82 -7.92 3.23
C ASP A 359 20.89 -8.41 4.34
N GLY A 360 19.61 -8.62 4.06
CA GLY A 360 18.64 -9.10 5.04
C GLY A 360 17.27 -9.46 4.48
N THR A 361 16.38 -9.87 5.37
CA THR A 361 14.96 -10.11 5.11
C THR A 361 14.17 -9.10 5.93
N PHE A 362 13.20 -8.45 5.29
CA PHE A 362 12.49 -7.31 5.86
C PHE A 362 10.97 -7.50 5.75
N THR A 363 10.24 -7.10 6.79
CA THR A 363 8.81 -6.77 6.65
C THR A 363 8.67 -5.46 5.83
N PRO A 364 7.51 -5.18 5.22
CA PRO A 364 7.26 -3.91 4.56
C PRO A 364 7.57 -2.69 5.45
N GLU A 365 7.25 -2.77 6.74
CA GLU A 365 7.47 -1.69 7.70
C GLU A 365 8.96 -1.49 8.03
N ASN A 366 9.70 -2.55 8.36
CA ASN A 366 11.14 -2.40 8.64
C ASN A 366 11.95 -2.05 7.38
N PHE A 367 11.50 -2.47 6.19
CA PHE A 367 12.08 -2.02 4.93
C PHE A 367 11.90 -0.51 4.75
N ARG A 368 10.68 -0.02 4.99
CA ARG A 368 10.35 1.41 4.98
C ARG A 368 11.19 2.21 5.97
N GLN A 369 11.27 1.78 7.23
CA GLN A 369 12.06 2.45 8.28
C GLN A 369 13.56 2.55 7.92
N LYS A 370 14.10 1.55 7.21
CA LYS A 370 15.49 1.54 6.76
C LYS A 370 15.77 2.54 5.63
N TYR A 371 14.80 2.72 4.72
CA TYR A 371 15.04 3.39 3.43
C TYR A 371 14.31 4.72 3.24
N GLN A 372 13.12 4.90 3.82
CA GLN A 372 12.32 6.10 3.66
C GLN A 372 12.81 7.21 4.60
N ARG A 373 13.38 8.28 4.01
CA ARG A 373 13.94 9.41 4.78
C ARG A 373 12.99 10.60 4.94
N SER A 374 11.89 10.62 4.17
CA SER A 374 10.76 11.53 4.33
C SER A 374 9.56 11.01 3.50
N LEU A 375 8.34 11.33 3.93
CA LEU A 375 7.14 11.18 3.09
C LEU A 375 7.02 12.42 2.18
N PRO A 376 7.04 12.28 0.84
CA PRO A 376 6.69 13.38 -0.02
C PRO A 376 5.18 13.64 0.05
N THR A 377 4.77 14.77 0.65
CA THR A 377 3.40 15.26 0.55
C THR A 377 3.13 15.67 -0.89
N ARG A 378 2.17 15.04 -1.56
CA ARG A 378 1.80 15.40 -2.93
C ARG A 378 0.29 15.32 -3.16
N GLU A 379 -0.24 16.33 -3.84
CA GLU A 379 -1.65 16.39 -4.23
C GLU A 379 -1.97 15.32 -5.28
N GLU A 380 -3.16 14.71 -5.18
CA GLU A 380 -3.70 13.86 -6.23
C GLU A 380 -3.89 14.67 -7.53
N THR A 381 -2.92 14.58 -8.44
CA THR A 381 -3.09 15.14 -9.79
C THR A 381 -4.16 14.34 -10.53
N LYS A 382 -5.38 14.89 -10.58
CA LYS A 382 -6.50 14.40 -11.41
C LYS A 382 -6.18 14.54 -12.89
N LYS A 383 -5.27 13.70 -13.41
CA LYS A 383 -5.26 13.36 -14.83
C LYS A 383 -6.56 12.63 -15.15
N GLU A 384 -7.26 13.11 -16.15
CA GLU A 384 -8.37 12.39 -16.77
C GLU A 384 -7.81 11.06 -17.32
N ARG A 385 -8.40 9.94 -16.89
CA ARG A 385 -7.96 8.58 -17.26
C ARG A 385 -9.02 7.97 -18.17
N ASP A 386 -8.57 7.27 -19.21
CA ASP A 386 -9.46 6.45 -20.04
C ASP A 386 -10.22 5.45 -19.17
N ARG A 387 -11.51 5.30 -19.43
CA ARG A 387 -12.39 4.33 -18.79
C ARG A 387 -12.84 3.28 -19.81
N PHE A 388 -12.91 2.03 -19.38
CA PHE A 388 -13.18 0.86 -20.22
C PHE A 388 -14.23 -0.04 -19.58
N LEU A 389 -14.94 -0.79 -20.44
CA LEU A 389 -15.71 -1.96 -20.02
C LEU A 389 -14.83 -3.19 -20.20
N LEU A 390 -14.75 -4.07 -19.21
CA LEU A 390 -14.02 -5.34 -19.32
C LEU A 390 -15.01 -6.46 -19.68
N VAL A 391 -14.70 -7.25 -20.71
CA VAL A 391 -15.49 -8.45 -21.09
C VAL A 391 -14.66 -9.70 -20.83
N TYR A 392 -15.23 -10.68 -20.12
CA TYR A 392 -14.60 -11.99 -19.88
C TYR A 392 -15.58 -13.12 -20.18
N GLY A 393 -15.16 -14.13 -20.95
CA GLY A 393 -16.04 -15.16 -21.53
C GLY A 393 -16.66 -14.75 -22.87
N ILE A 394 -17.53 -15.59 -23.45
CA ILE A 394 -18.00 -15.48 -24.85
C ILE A 394 -19.45 -14.95 -24.92
N PRO A 395 -19.70 -13.73 -25.43
CA PRO A 395 -21.06 -13.19 -25.56
C PRO A 395 -21.88 -13.93 -26.63
N LYS A 396 -23.20 -14.03 -26.41
CA LYS A 396 -24.14 -14.46 -27.46
C LYS A 396 -24.29 -13.36 -28.50
N ARG A 397 -24.69 -13.71 -29.72
CA ARG A 397 -24.93 -12.74 -30.81
C ARG A 397 -25.89 -11.60 -30.46
N SER A 398 -26.86 -11.82 -29.56
CA SER A 398 -27.75 -10.78 -29.03
C SER A 398 -27.00 -9.69 -28.23
N ASP A 399 -25.98 -10.10 -27.48
CA ASP A 399 -25.44 -9.34 -26.36
C ASP A 399 -24.51 -8.22 -26.81
N TYR A 400 -23.93 -8.33 -28.01
CA TYR A 400 -23.12 -7.28 -28.63
C TYR A 400 -23.91 -5.96 -28.82
N SER A 401 -25.22 -6.04 -29.06
CA SER A 401 -26.08 -4.85 -29.14
C SER A 401 -26.21 -4.15 -27.77
N TYR A 402 -26.31 -4.94 -26.70
CA TYR A 402 -26.35 -4.46 -25.32
C TYR A 402 -25.00 -3.88 -24.88
N LEU A 403 -23.88 -4.53 -25.22
CA LEU A 403 -22.53 -4.01 -24.99
C LEU A 403 -22.28 -2.67 -25.70
N SER A 404 -22.82 -2.48 -26.92
CA SER A 404 -22.76 -1.20 -27.63
C SER A 404 -23.49 -0.08 -26.87
N SER A 405 -24.69 -0.38 -26.36
CA SER A 405 -25.47 0.56 -25.55
C SER A 405 -24.77 0.88 -24.22
N ALA A 406 -24.19 -0.11 -23.56
CA ALA A 406 -23.43 0.05 -22.32
C ALA A 406 -22.19 0.94 -22.50
N LEU A 407 -21.40 0.72 -23.56
CA LEU A 407 -20.20 1.50 -23.88
C LEU A 407 -20.51 3.00 -23.99
N LYS A 408 -21.63 3.33 -24.64
CA LYS A 408 -22.13 4.70 -24.78
C LYS A 408 -22.68 5.28 -23.47
N ALA A 409 -23.46 4.49 -22.73
CA ALA A 409 -24.10 4.92 -21.47
C ALA A 409 -23.08 5.25 -20.38
N GLU A 410 -22.09 4.38 -20.17
CA GLU A 410 -21.04 4.56 -19.16
C GLU A 410 -19.96 5.58 -19.60
N ARG A 411 -20.03 6.06 -20.86
CA ARG A 411 -19.04 6.96 -21.51
C ARG A 411 -17.61 6.41 -21.42
N CYS A 412 -17.45 5.14 -21.77
CA CYS A 412 -16.16 4.47 -21.83
C CYS A 412 -15.53 4.60 -23.23
N ARG A 413 -14.20 4.63 -23.30
CA ARG A 413 -13.43 4.81 -24.55
C ARG A 413 -13.51 3.60 -25.46
N SER A 414 -13.35 2.41 -24.90
CA SER A 414 -13.40 1.13 -25.62
C SER A 414 -13.79 -0.02 -24.69
N ILE A 415 -14.06 -1.18 -25.29
CA ILE A 415 -14.17 -2.46 -24.58
C ILE A 415 -12.77 -3.07 -24.50
N VAL A 416 -12.33 -3.46 -23.30
CA VAL A 416 -11.10 -4.23 -23.08
C VAL A 416 -11.45 -5.71 -23.03
N VAL A 417 -10.70 -6.51 -23.79
CA VAL A 417 -10.88 -7.96 -23.90
C VAL A 417 -9.54 -8.64 -23.61
N PRO A 418 -9.43 -9.45 -22.54
CA PRO A 418 -8.28 -10.31 -22.34
C PRO A 418 -8.24 -11.41 -23.40
N GLU A 419 -7.07 -11.94 -23.73
CA GLU A 419 -6.94 -12.97 -24.77
C GLU A 419 -7.66 -14.29 -24.41
N MET A 420 -7.82 -14.59 -23.11
CA MET A 420 -8.44 -15.81 -22.56
C MET A 420 -7.63 -17.07 -22.91
N ARG A 421 -6.42 -17.16 -22.34
CA ARG A 421 -5.58 -18.36 -22.43
C ARG A 421 -6.21 -19.57 -21.72
N PRO A 422 -5.96 -20.81 -22.19
CA PRO A 422 -5.11 -21.16 -23.32
C PRO A 422 -5.76 -20.98 -24.72
N GLU A 423 -7.09 -21.08 -24.84
CA GLU A 423 -7.80 -21.25 -26.13
C GLU A 423 -7.87 -20.00 -27.02
N LEU A 424 -7.58 -18.82 -26.45
CA LEU A 424 -7.59 -17.52 -27.13
C LEU A 424 -8.98 -17.04 -27.59
N TRP A 425 -10.04 -17.44 -26.89
CA TRP A 425 -11.43 -17.07 -27.24
C TRP A 425 -11.67 -15.56 -27.26
N GLY A 426 -11.05 -14.82 -26.35
CA GLY A 426 -11.17 -13.36 -26.30
C GLY A 426 -10.57 -12.71 -27.54
N ALA A 427 -9.39 -13.16 -27.96
CA ALA A 427 -8.71 -12.62 -29.13
C ALA A 427 -9.27 -13.08 -30.48
N ARG A 428 -9.79 -14.31 -30.56
CA ARG A 428 -10.18 -14.96 -31.83
C ARG A 428 -11.68 -14.99 -32.14
N VAL A 429 -12.52 -14.75 -31.14
CA VAL A 429 -13.98 -14.70 -31.31
C VAL A 429 -14.51 -13.37 -30.82
N VAL A 430 -14.29 -13.03 -29.55
CA VAL A 430 -14.94 -11.87 -28.93
C VAL A 430 -14.45 -10.54 -29.54
N ALA A 431 -13.13 -10.35 -29.67
CA ALA A 431 -12.57 -9.14 -30.26
C ALA A 431 -12.96 -8.97 -31.74
N SER A 432 -13.03 -10.07 -32.50
CA SER A 432 -13.44 -10.05 -33.91
C SER A 432 -14.92 -9.67 -34.08
N GLU A 433 -15.85 -10.32 -33.35
CA GLU A 433 -17.28 -9.99 -33.40
C GLU A 433 -17.59 -8.58 -32.87
N LEU A 434 -16.77 -8.01 -31.97
CA LEU A 434 -16.86 -6.60 -31.57
C LEU A 434 -16.46 -5.65 -32.71
N LEU A 435 -15.36 -5.93 -33.41
CA LEU A 435 -14.89 -5.10 -34.54
C LEU A 435 -15.79 -5.18 -35.77
N GLU A 436 -16.31 -6.36 -36.11
CA GLU A 436 -17.32 -6.52 -37.18
C GLU A 436 -18.57 -5.66 -36.95
N ARG A 437 -18.78 -5.22 -35.71
CA ARG A 437 -19.90 -4.37 -35.25
C ARG A 437 -19.46 -2.92 -35.00
N SER A 438 -18.26 -2.56 -35.43
CA SER A 438 -17.63 -1.24 -35.26
C SER A 438 -17.56 -0.76 -33.80
N LEU A 439 -17.37 -1.69 -32.86
CA LEU A 439 -17.17 -1.37 -31.44
C LEU A 439 -15.69 -1.25 -31.14
N SER A 440 -15.28 -0.07 -30.65
CA SER A 440 -13.89 0.18 -30.28
C SER A 440 -13.43 -0.83 -29.23
N THR A 441 -12.38 -1.59 -29.56
CA THR A 441 -11.92 -2.75 -28.81
C THR A 441 -10.42 -2.68 -28.59
N ALA A 442 -9.97 -3.03 -27.39
CA ALA A 442 -8.57 -3.11 -27.02
C ALA A 442 -8.24 -4.50 -26.44
N LEU A 443 -7.33 -5.24 -27.09
CA LEU A 443 -6.86 -6.54 -26.63
C LEU A 443 -5.75 -6.37 -25.57
N ILE A 444 -5.79 -7.22 -24.53
CA ILE A 444 -4.73 -7.38 -23.52
C ILE A 444 -4.47 -8.86 -23.26
N SER A 445 -3.35 -9.25 -22.67
CA SER A 445 -3.19 -10.61 -22.12
C SER A 445 -3.75 -10.71 -20.70
N ASP A 446 -4.11 -11.92 -20.25
CA ASP A 446 -4.83 -12.12 -18.98
C ASP A 446 -4.10 -11.57 -17.74
N ASN A 447 -2.76 -11.68 -17.69
CA ASN A 447 -1.94 -11.07 -16.63
C ASN A 447 -2.04 -9.55 -16.55
N MET A 448 -2.42 -8.86 -17.62
CA MET A 448 -2.51 -7.41 -17.66
C MET A 448 -3.77 -6.87 -16.98
N MET A 449 -4.81 -7.67 -16.76
CA MET A 449 -6.08 -7.20 -16.17
C MET A 449 -5.86 -6.37 -14.89
N GLY A 450 -4.97 -6.83 -14.01
CA GLY A 450 -4.74 -6.22 -12.69
C GLY A 450 -4.32 -4.75 -12.74
N ILE A 451 -3.54 -4.32 -13.74
CA ILE A 451 -3.07 -2.93 -13.80
C ILE A 451 -4.19 -1.96 -14.20
N PHE A 452 -5.15 -2.37 -15.04
CA PHE A 452 -6.31 -1.55 -15.40
C PHE A 452 -7.23 -1.33 -14.19
N PHE A 453 -7.40 -2.37 -13.35
CA PHE A 453 -8.09 -2.25 -12.07
C PHE A 453 -7.32 -1.35 -11.09
N ALA A 454 -6.00 -1.53 -10.94
CA ALA A 454 -5.15 -0.69 -10.09
C ALA A 454 -5.18 0.79 -10.49
N GLN A 455 -5.18 1.08 -11.79
CA GLN A 455 -5.26 2.43 -12.33
C GLN A 455 -6.69 3.01 -12.34
N ARG A 456 -7.70 2.26 -11.87
CA ARG A 456 -9.14 2.62 -11.90
C ARG A 456 -9.66 2.94 -13.31
N GLN A 457 -9.21 2.16 -14.29
CA GLN A 457 -9.60 2.29 -15.70
C GLN A 457 -10.76 1.36 -16.10
N ILE A 458 -11.13 0.36 -15.29
CA ILE A 458 -12.31 -0.48 -15.54
C ILE A 458 -13.52 0.10 -14.80
N GLU A 459 -14.60 0.39 -15.52
CA GLU A 459 -15.88 0.87 -14.95
C GLU A 459 -16.80 -0.30 -14.56
N ARG A 460 -16.82 -1.37 -15.36
CA ARG A 460 -17.62 -2.57 -15.11
C ARG A 460 -16.97 -3.82 -15.73
N LEU A 461 -17.12 -4.97 -15.08
CA LEU A 461 -16.85 -6.29 -15.65
C LEU A 461 -18.17 -6.91 -16.14
N TYR A 462 -18.21 -7.31 -17.42
CA TYR A 462 -19.23 -8.20 -17.98
C TYR A 462 -18.68 -9.62 -18.02
N LEU A 463 -19.19 -10.48 -17.15
CA LEU A 463 -18.76 -11.87 -17.02
C LEU A 463 -19.77 -12.80 -17.70
N PHE A 464 -19.31 -13.50 -18.73
CA PHE A 464 -20.09 -14.47 -19.47
C PHE A 464 -19.84 -15.89 -18.92
N TYR A 465 -20.85 -16.43 -18.24
CA TYR A 465 -20.79 -17.73 -17.58
C TYR A 465 -21.33 -18.86 -18.47
N SER A 466 -20.75 -20.05 -18.34
CA SER A 466 -21.25 -21.25 -19.02
C SER A 466 -22.49 -21.82 -18.33
N GLU A 467 -22.44 -21.97 -17.00
CA GLU A 467 -23.45 -22.64 -16.19
C GLU A 467 -23.60 -21.94 -14.83
N LEU A 468 -24.71 -22.19 -14.13
CA LEU A 468 -24.96 -21.77 -12.74
C LEU A 468 -25.33 -23.00 -11.93
N ASN A 469 -24.79 -23.15 -10.72
CA ASN A 469 -25.15 -24.22 -9.80
C ASN A 469 -25.14 -23.76 -8.33
N ASP A 470 -25.35 -24.66 -7.38
CA ASP A 470 -25.41 -24.32 -5.95
C ASP A 470 -24.07 -23.81 -5.37
N GLN A 471 -22.94 -24.18 -5.97
CA GLN A 471 -21.61 -23.73 -5.54
C GLN A 471 -21.32 -22.30 -6.02
N GLY A 472 -21.76 -21.96 -7.24
CA GLY A 472 -21.46 -20.66 -7.82
C GLY A 472 -21.88 -20.47 -9.27
N VAL A 473 -21.30 -19.43 -9.84
CA VAL A 473 -21.26 -19.20 -11.29
C VAL A 473 -20.11 -20.04 -11.86
N ILE A 474 -20.32 -20.75 -12.97
CA ILE A 474 -19.26 -21.51 -13.64
C ILE A 474 -18.81 -20.77 -14.91
N GLY A 475 -17.61 -20.21 -14.88
CA GLY A 475 -16.97 -19.54 -16.02
C GLY A 475 -15.84 -20.37 -16.63
N MET A 476 -15.26 -19.88 -17.73
CA MET A 476 -13.96 -20.40 -18.21
C MET A 476 -12.82 -20.03 -17.25
N CYS A 477 -11.69 -20.73 -17.34
CA CYS A 477 -10.49 -20.42 -16.55
C CYS A 477 -10.13 -18.92 -16.64
N GLY A 478 -9.83 -18.29 -15.49
CA GLY A 478 -9.57 -16.85 -15.38
C GLY A 478 -10.78 -16.01 -15.02
N SER A 479 -11.99 -16.57 -15.11
CA SER A 479 -13.22 -15.89 -14.66
C SER A 479 -13.18 -15.58 -13.16
N LEU A 480 -12.61 -16.47 -12.35
CA LEU A 480 -12.40 -16.24 -10.92
C LEU A 480 -11.41 -15.08 -10.68
N LEU A 481 -10.34 -15.02 -11.46
CA LEU A 481 -9.36 -13.92 -11.39
C LEU A 481 -10.01 -12.57 -11.71
N ALA A 482 -10.77 -12.49 -12.81
CA ALA A 482 -11.48 -11.26 -13.19
C ALA A 482 -12.45 -10.77 -12.10
N VAL A 483 -13.19 -11.69 -11.46
CA VAL A 483 -14.13 -11.34 -10.37
C VAL A 483 -13.41 -10.93 -9.09
N LEU A 484 -12.31 -11.59 -8.72
CA LEU A 484 -11.50 -11.21 -7.56
C LEU A 484 -10.91 -9.79 -7.72
N LEU A 485 -10.42 -9.46 -8.93
CA LEU A 485 -9.96 -8.12 -9.25
C LEU A 485 -11.10 -7.09 -9.20
N ALA A 486 -12.24 -7.38 -9.84
CA ALA A 486 -13.40 -6.48 -9.77
C ALA A 486 -13.82 -6.22 -8.32
N ARG A 487 -13.89 -7.26 -7.47
CA ARG A 487 -14.25 -7.14 -6.05
C ARG A 487 -13.26 -6.33 -5.24
N ALA A 488 -11.96 -6.55 -5.40
CA ALA A 488 -10.93 -5.82 -4.66
C ALA A 488 -10.90 -4.32 -4.99
N HIS A 489 -11.41 -3.93 -6.16
CA HIS A 489 -11.50 -2.53 -6.60
C HIS A 489 -12.92 -1.94 -6.50
N GLY A 490 -13.90 -2.70 -6.00
CA GLY A 490 -15.29 -2.25 -5.87
C GLY A 490 -16.03 -2.08 -7.20
N ILE A 491 -15.53 -2.68 -8.28
CA ILE A 491 -16.11 -2.62 -9.62
C ILE A 491 -17.32 -3.57 -9.73
N PRO A 492 -18.45 -3.14 -10.32
CA PRO A 492 -19.61 -4.01 -10.49
C PRO A 492 -19.31 -5.16 -11.47
N VAL A 493 -19.94 -6.31 -11.23
CA VAL A 493 -19.88 -7.47 -12.12
C VAL A 493 -21.28 -7.77 -12.63
N GLU A 494 -21.48 -7.63 -13.93
CA GLU A 494 -22.68 -8.03 -14.64
C GLU A 494 -22.56 -9.51 -15.05
N LEU A 495 -23.58 -10.32 -14.77
CA LEU A 495 -23.61 -11.75 -15.08
C LEU A 495 -24.48 -12.03 -16.31
N LEU A 496 -23.87 -12.55 -17.37
CA LEU A 496 -24.54 -12.88 -18.63
C LEU A 496 -24.26 -14.34 -19.01
N SER A 497 -25.21 -15.02 -19.65
CA SER A 497 -25.01 -16.39 -20.11
C SER A 497 -24.19 -16.43 -21.41
N SER A 498 -23.16 -17.26 -21.46
CA SER A 498 -22.27 -17.45 -22.61
C SER A 498 -22.93 -18.20 -23.78
N GLU A 499 -22.37 -18.10 -24.99
CA GLU A 499 -22.57 -19.09 -26.08
C GLU A 499 -21.46 -20.16 -26.01
N GLU A 500 -21.76 -21.43 -26.31
CA GLU A 500 -20.71 -22.45 -26.44
C GLU A 500 -19.93 -22.27 -27.75
N PRO A 501 -18.59 -22.29 -27.72
CA PRO A 501 -17.78 -22.16 -28.92
C PRO A 501 -17.94 -23.38 -29.83
N LYS A 502 -18.44 -23.16 -31.04
CA LYS A 502 -18.65 -24.21 -32.07
C LYS A 502 -17.37 -24.66 -32.77
N GLN A 503 -16.28 -23.90 -32.61
CA GLN A 503 -14.98 -24.19 -33.20
C GLN A 503 -14.12 -24.99 -32.21
N ILE A 504 -13.26 -25.86 -32.71
CA ILE A 504 -12.24 -26.52 -31.88
C ILE A 504 -11.08 -25.52 -31.70
N PRO A 505 -10.67 -25.20 -30.46
CA PRO A 505 -9.58 -24.27 -30.23
C PRO A 505 -8.25 -24.87 -30.72
N GLN A 506 -7.38 -23.99 -31.22
CA GLN A 506 -6.07 -24.39 -31.76
C GLN A 506 -5.11 -24.84 -30.66
N ASP A 507 -5.10 -24.12 -29.54
CA ASP A 507 -4.38 -24.48 -28.32
C ASP A 507 -5.40 -24.99 -27.29
N ARG A 508 -5.08 -26.04 -26.54
CA ARG A 508 -5.97 -26.64 -25.51
C ARG A 508 -5.43 -26.54 -24.09
N ASP A 509 -4.16 -26.18 -23.97
CA ASP A 509 -3.42 -26.05 -22.72
C ASP A 509 -2.22 -25.12 -22.96
N VAL A 510 -1.32 -25.02 -21.97
CA VAL A 510 -0.10 -24.19 -22.06
C VAL A 510 1.09 -24.85 -22.77
N THR A 511 0.92 -26.04 -23.36
CA THR A 511 1.98 -26.65 -24.19
C THR A 511 2.23 -25.87 -25.47
N THR A 512 1.19 -25.22 -25.98
CA THR A 512 1.15 -24.53 -27.27
C THR A 512 0.61 -23.09 -27.17
N PHE A 513 1.03 -22.27 -28.12
CA PHE A 513 0.49 -20.93 -28.38
C PHE A 513 0.48 -20.69 -29.90
N LEU A 514 -0.70 -20.41 -30.46
CA LEU A 514 -0.97 -20.39 -31.91
C LEU A 514 -0.52 -21.68 -32.63
N GLY A 515 -0.72 -22.83 -31.96
CA GLY A 515 -0.35 -24.16 -32.42
C GLY A 515 1.16 -24.41 -32.50
N LEU A 516 1.98 -23.52 -31.94
CA LEU A 516 3.44 -23.68 -31.84
C LEU A 516 3.78 -24.13 -30.43
N ARG A 517 4.69 -25.12 -30.29
CA ARG A 517 5.15 -25.60 -28.99
C ARG A 517 5.88 -24.48 -28.25
N VAL A 518 5.47 -24.20 -27.02
CA VAL A 518 6.09 -23.21 -26.13
C VAL A 518 6.52 -23.79 -24.78
N CYS A 519 6.08 -25.00 -24.45
CA CYS A 519 6.50 -25.71 -23.24
C CYS A 519 7.74 -26.61 -23.51
N PRO A 520 8.80 -26.48 -22.68
CA PRO A 520 10.01 -27.28 -22.80
C PRO A 520 9.82 -28.71 -22.25
N GLU A 521 10.84 -29.56 -22.40
CA GLU A 521 10.81 -30.95 -21.92
C GLU A 521 11.00 -31.04 -20.41
N GLY A 522 10.40 -32.07 -19.79
CA GLY A 522 10.45 -32.31 -18.35
C GLY A 522 9.46 -31.48 -17.51
N VAL A 523 8.66 -30.62 -18.13
CA VAL A 523 7.67 -29.77 -17.45
C VAL A 523 6.30 -30.46 -17.41
N ALA A 524 5.68 -30.52 -16.24
CA ALA A 524 4.30 -30.99 -16.08
C ALA A 524 3.29 -29.89 -16.48
N ILE A 525 2.12 -30.29 -16.94
CA ILE A 525 1.03 -29.38 -17.31
C ILE A 525 -0.05 -29.47 -16.25
N TYR A 526 -0.53 -28.31 -15.78
CA TYR A 526 -1.64 -28.26 -14.84
C TYR A 526 -2.97 -28.60 -15.55
N PRO A 527 -3.81 -29.49 -15.00
CA PRO A 527 -5.11 -29.78 -15.57
C PRO A 527 -6.05 -28.58 -15.36
N LEU A 528 -6.33 -27.84 -16.44
CA LEU A 528 -7.22 -26.70 -16.40
C LEU A 528 -8.68 -27.15 -16.35
N GLU A 529 -9.43 -26.51 -15.47
CA GLU A 529 -10.87 -26.71 -15.32
C GLU A 529 -11.64 -25.41 -15.57
N ARG A 530 -12.97 -25.50 -15.68
CA ARG A 530 -13.84 -24.32 -15.60
C ARG A 530 -13.78 -23.74 -14.18
N ASP A 531 -13.74 -22.42 -14.07
CA ASP A 531 -13.72 -21.74 -12.77
C ASP A 531 -15.10 -21.78 -12.12
N ILE A 532 -15.17 -22.30 -10.89
CA ILE A 532 -16.31 -22.09 -10.00
C ILE A 532 -16.05 -20.78 -9.25
N ILE A 533 -16.80 -19.73 -9.58
CA ILE A 533 -16.78 -18.45 -8.87
C ILE A 533 -17.86 -18.53 -7.78
N PRO A 534 -17.50 -18.62 -6.47
CA PRO A 534 -18.49 -18.87 -5.42
C PRO A 534 -19.52 -17.77 -5.33
N TRP A 535 -20.78 -18.11 -5.00
CA TRP A 535 -21.83 -17.10 -4.84
C TRP A 535 -21.50 -16.00 -3.83
N SER A 536 -20.61 -16.23 -2.86
CA SER A 536 -20.11 -15.23 -1.93
C SER A 536 -19.29 -14.10 -2.58
N LEU A 537 -18.88 -14.25 -3.85
CA LEU A 537 -18.26 -13.20 -4.66
C LEU A 537 -19.28 -12.42 -5.52
N PHE A 538 -20.55 -12.81 -5.56
CA PHE A 538 -21.64 -12.07 -6.24
C PHE A 538 -22.65 -11.49 -5.25
N LYS A 539 -22.96 -12.26 -4.21
CA LYS A 539 -23.51 -11.74 -2.96
C LYS A 539 -22.56 -10.64 -2.48
N GLU A 540 -23.07 -9.42 -2.40
CA GLU A 540 -22.60 -8.49 -1.36
C GLU A 540 -22.65 -9.25 -0.02
N GLU A 541 -21.69 -9.05 0.88
CA GLU A 541 -21.48 -9.98 2.01
C GLU A 541 -22.76 -10.20 2.84
N GLY A 542 -23.38 -11.36 2.64
CA GLY A 542 -24.67 -11.74 3.21
C GLY A 542 -25.87 -11.51 2.28
N GLY A 543 -26.82 -12.45 2.31
CA GLY A 543 -28.16 -12.27 1.70
C GLY A 543 -28.99 -11.25 2.48
N GLY A 544 -28.55 -10.00 2.52
CA GLY A 544 -29.09 -8.98 3.40
C GLY A 544 -28.49 -7.60 3.14
N ARG A 545 -29.02 -6.92 2.11
CA ARG A 545 -28.85 -5.49 1.80
C ARG A 545 -27.41 -5.02 1.58
N SER A 546 -27.13 -4.59 0.35
CA SER A 546 -25.96 -3.77 -0.04
C SER A 546 -25.41 -2.92 1.10
N MET A 547 -24.14 -3.20 1.44
CA MET A 547 -23.41 -2.51 2.49
C MET A 547 -23.38 -1.02 2.15
N SER A 548 -24.16 -0.26 2.90
CA SER A 548 -24.34 1.16 2.64
C SER A 548 -23.03 1.90 2.80
N ARG A 549 -22.92 3.09 2.18
CA ARG A 549 -21.75 3.96 2.33
C ARG A 549 -21.37 4.16 3.80
N LEU A 550 -22.37 4.25 4.68
CA LEU A 550 -22.20 4.42 6.13
C LEU A 550 -21.62 3.17 6.83
N GLU A 551 -22.03 1.97 6.40
CA GLU A 551 -21.52 0.72 6.95
C GLU A 551 -20.06 0.50 6.53
N ARG A 552 -19.70 0.88 5.28
CA ARG A 552 -18.31 0.94 4.81
C ARG A 552 -17.46 1.99 5.55
N GLU A 553 -18.01 3.18 5.77
CA GLU A 553 -17.37 4.26 6.57
C GLU A 553 -17.04 3.76 7.98
N MET A 554 -18.00 3.14 8.68
CA MET A 554 -17.77 2.60 10.03
C MET A 554 -16.74 1.47 10.06
N ILE A 555 -16.79 0.52 9.13
CA ILE A 555 -15.79 -0.55 9.06
C ILE A 555 -14.38 0.00 8.81
N HIS A 556 -14.25 0.98 7.91
CA HIS A 556 -12.96 1.62 7.62
C HIS A 556 -12.34 2.27 8.86
N TRP A 557 -13.09 3.13 9.56
CA TRP A 557 -12.57 3.84 10.74
C TRP A 557 -12.35 2.92 11.95
N GLY A 558 -13.17 1.88 12.13
CA GLY A 558 -12.94 0.85 13.16
C GLY A 558 -11.63 0.09 12.93
N ASN A 559 -11.38 -0.35 11.69
CA ASN A 559 -10.12 -1.01 11.34
C ASN A 559 -8.93 -0.06 11.52
N LEU A 560 -9.06 1.22 11.13
CA LEU A 560 -7.97 2.19 11.23
C LEU A 560 -7.62 2.56 12.69
N LEU A 561 -8.60 2.63 13.59
CA LEU A 561 -8.34 2.75 15.04
C LEU A 561 -7.46 1.61 15.56
N PHE A 562 -7.68 0.39 15.08
CA PHE A 562 -6.86 -0.77 15.42
C PHE A 562 -5.47 -0.72 14.76
N GLU A 563 -5.38 -0.35 13.48
CA GLU A 563 -4.11 -0.20 12.76
C GLU A 563 -3.19 0.86 13.41
N ARG A 564 -3.77 1.95 13.93
CA ARG A 564 -3.05 2.97 14.73
C ARG A 564 -2.81 2.59 16.19
N ARG A 565 -3.27 1.43 16.64
CA ARG A 565 -3.21 0.95 18.05
C ARG A 565 -3.95 1.84 19.07
N LEU A 566 -4.92 2.64 18.63
CA LEU A 566 -5.78 3.48 19.48
C LEU A 566 -6.85 2.65 20.22
N VAL A 567 -6.97 1.36 19.91
CA VAL A 567 -7.80 0.37 20.61
C VAL A 567 -7.09 -0.99 20.64
N SER A 568 -7.36 -1.79 21.67
CA SER A 568 -7.17 -3.23 21.53
C SER A 568 -8.22 -3.78 20.55
N GLY A 569 -7.98 -4.93 19.91
CA GLY A 569 -8.92 -5.48 18.91
C GLY A 569 -10.34 -5.79 19.42
N TRP A 570 -10.55 -5.76 20.74
CA TRP A 570 -11.83 -5.95 21.45
C TRP A 570 -12.30 -4.68 22.20
N GLY A 571 -11.52 -3.60 22.17
CA GLY A 571 -11.79 -2.35 22.88
C GLY A 571 -12.44 -1.29 21.99
N GLY A 572 -12.98 -0.26 22.63
CA GLY A 572 -13.67 0.86 21.98
C GLY A 572 -15.03 0.52 21.35
N ASN A 573 -15.75 1.56 20.93
CA ASN A 573 -16.94 1.44 20.09
C ASN A 573 -17.21 2.77 19.35
N ILE A 574 -17.87 2.69 18.19
CA ILE A 574 -18.08 3.84 17.30
C ILE A 574 -19.55 3.93 16.87
N SER A 575 -20.04 5.16 16.65
CA SER A 575 -21.39 5.38 16.14
C SER A 575 -21.50 6.53 15.15
N ARG A 576 -22.56 6.47 14.33
CA ARG A 576 -22.90 7.45 13.29
C ARG A 576 -24.40 7.76 13.30
N ARG A 577 -24.77 9.04 13.36
CA ARG A 577 -26.16 9.51 13.23
C ARG A 577 -26.63 9.37 11.77
N ILE A 578 -27.74 8.65 11.54
CA ILE A 578 -28.33 8.39 10.20
C ILE A 578 -29.55 9.30 9.92
N GLY A 579 -30.05 10.02 10.91
CA GLY A 579 -31.19 10.94 10.80
C GLY A 579 -31.46 11.61 12.15
N LYS A 580 -32.61 12.27 12.32
CA LYS A 580 -32.96 12.92 13.60
C LYS A 580 -32.94 11.93 14.78
N GLU A 581 -33.64 10.80 14.62
CA GLU A 581 -33.95 9.84 15.69
C GLU A 581 -33.37 8.42 15.45
N ARG A 582 -32.32 8.28 14.62
CA ARG A 582 -31.75 6.97 14.24
C ARG A 582 -30.24 7.01 14.13
N PHE A 583 -29.60 5.96 14.65
CA PHE A 583 -28.14 5.84 14.72
C PHE A 583 -27.68 4.44 14.26
N LEU A 584 -26.46 4.36 13.75
CA LEU A 584 -25.72 3.12 13.54
C LEU A 584 -24.62 3.09 14.59
N ILE A 585 -24.50 2.00 15.35
CA ILE A 585 -23.47 1.82 16.38
C ILE A 585 -22.86 0.42 16.22
N THR A 586 -21.63 0.20 16.68
CA THR A 586 -21.10 -1.17 16.77
C THR A 586 -21.90 -2.02 17.78
N GLY A 587 -21.95 -3.32 17.51
CA GLY A 587 -22.63 -4.30 18.35
C GLY A 587 -21.89 -4.60 19.65
N GLN A 588 -22.57 -5.29 20.56
CA GLN A 588 -21.98 -5.79 21.79
C GLN A 588 -20.82 -6.75 21.45
N HIS A 589 -19.62 -6.50 21.99
CA HIS A 589 -18.40 -7.26 21.72
C HIS A 589 -17.95 -7.30 20.24
N ALA A 590 -18.35 -6.30 19.42
CA ALA A 590 -17.88 -6.19 18.04
C ALA A 590 -16.37 -5.87 18.00
N PRO A 591 -15.52 -6.71 17.38
CA PRO A 591 -14.09 -6.46 17.34
C PRO A 591 -13.77 -5.35 16.33
N LEU A 592 -13.31 -4.18 16.78
CA LEU A 592 -13.01 -3.04 15.90
C LEU A 592 -11.98 -3.39 14.81
N ALA A 593 -11.05 -4.32 15.11
CA ALA A 593 -10.04 -4.82 14.18
C ALA A 593 -10.57 -5.60 12.97
N PHE A 594 -11.80 -6.15 13.07
CA PHE A 594 -12.36 -7.09 12.10
C PHE A 594 -13.85 -6.81 11.84
N LEU A 595 -14.25 -5.54 11.83
CA LEU A 595 -15.66 -5.17 11.67
C LEU A 595 -16.22 -5.64 10.32
N THR A 596 -17.42 -6.19 10.37
CA THR A 596 -18.24 -6.47 9.19
C THR A 596 -19.66 -5.93 9.40
N ALA A 597 -20.49 -5.86 8.34
CA ALA A 597 -21.81 -5.23 8.43
C ALA A 597 -22.78 -5.92 9.41
N LYS A 598 -22.59 -7.20 9.75
CA LYS A 598 -23.37 -7.91 10.79
C LYS A 598 -23.09 -7.38 12.20
N ASP A 599 -21.90 -6.83 12.42
CA ASP A 599 -21.41 -6.32 13.71
C ASP A 599 -21.84 -4.85 13.93
N LEU A 600 -22.59 -4.27 12.97
CA LEU A 600 -23.19 -2.94 13.06
C LEU A 600 -24.70 -3.04 13.34
N VAL A 601 -25.17 -2.25 14.30
CA VAL A 601 -26.53 -2.30 14.84
C VAL A 601 -27.20 -0.95 14.67
N ARG A 602 -28.36 -0.96 14.01
CA ARG A 602 -29.22 0.22 13.87
C ARG A 602 -30.08 0.34 15.13
N ILE A 603 -30.02 1.49 15.79
CA ILE A 603 -30.78 1.78 17.02
C ILE A 603 -31.73 2.97 16.82
N ASP A 604 -32.81 2.99 17.59
CA ASP A 604 -33.72 4.13 17.73
C ASP A 604 -33.18 5.16 18.76
N ARG A 605 -33.93 6.26 18.95
CA ARG A 605 -33.63 7.30 19.95
C ARG A 605 -33.54 6.82 21.41
N ASN A 606 -34.05 5.62 21.71
CA ASN A 606 -34.05 5.01 23.04
C ASN A 606 -32.96 3.93 23.16
N GLY A 607 -32.07 3.80 22.17
CA GLY A 607 -31.01 2.79 22.14
C GLY A 607 -31.49 1.38 21.77
N ARG A 608 -32.74 1.21 21.36
CA ARG A 608 -33.31 -0.11 21.08
C ARG A 608 -32.93 -0.55 19.67
N PRO A 609 -32.33 -1.74 19.49
CA PRO A 609 -32.04 -2.28 18.18
C PRO A 609 -33.30 -2.41 17.31
N VAL A 610 -33.23 -1.91 16.08
CA VAL A 610 -34.32 -2.01 15.09
C VAL A 610 -34.62 -3.47 14.72
N LYS A 611 -33.60 -4.33 14.78
CA LYS A 611 -33.74 -5.80 14.71
C LYS A 611 -33.60 -6.38 16.12
N LYS A 612 -34.66 -7.03 16.63
CA LYS A 612 -34.68 -7.65 17.98
C LYS A 612 -33.60 -8.73 18.20
N THR A 613 -33.01 -9.26 17.14
CA THR A 613 -31.94 -10.29 17.19
C THR A 613 -30.54 -9.72 17.35
N GLN A 614 -30.33 -8.41 17.16
CA GLN A 614 -29.04 -7.75 17.35
C GLN A 614 -28.93 -7.12 18.76
N ARG A 615 -27.72 -7.00 19.29
CA ARG A 615 -27.41 -6.29 20.53
C ARG A 615 -26.42 -5.16 20.24
N ALA A 616 -26.77 -3.93 20.58
CA ALA A 616 -25.88 -2.77 20.46
C ALA A 616 -24.81 -2.76 21.56
N SER A 617 -23.76 -1.93 21.39
CA SER A 617 -22.74 -1.66 22.42
C SER A 617 -23.36 -1.35 23.80
N SER A 618 -22.69 -1.78 24.87
CA SER A 618 -23.03 -1.39 26.24
C SER A 618 -22.95 0.12 26.48
N GLU A 619 -22.09 0.82 25.72
CA GLU A 619 -21.95 2.29 25.73
C GLU A 619 -23.01 3.02 24.89
N THR A 620 -24.06 2.33 24.43
CA THR A 620 -25.20 2.99 23.76
C THR A 620 -25.79 4.17 24.57
N PRO A 621 -25.95 4.11 25.91
CA PRO A 621 -26.42 5.25 26.71
C PRO A 621 -25.51 6.47 26.60
N LEU A 622 -24.18 6.27 26.65
CA LEU A 622 -23.18 7.32 26.48
C LEU A 622 -23.32 8.00 25.10
N HIS A 623 -23.32 7.20 24.03
CA HIS A 623 -23.40 7.74 22.66
C HIS A 623 -24.70 8.52 22.43
N LEU A 624 -25.83 8.07 22.99
CA LEU A 624 -27.10 8.78 22.93
C LEU A 624 -27.12 10.05 23.79
N ALA A 625 -26.48 10.05 24.95
CA ALA A 625 -26.33 11.24 25.77
C ALA A 625 -25.53 12.31 25.02
N VAL A 626 -24.40 11.94 24.40
CA VAL A 626 -23.60 12.83 23.52
C VAL A 626 -24.45 13.37 22.37
N TYR A 627 -25.20 12.52 21.66
CA TYR A 627 -26.07 12.94 20.57
C TYR A 627 -27.30 13.79 20.98
N LYS A 628 -27.71 13.74 22.25
CA LYS A 628 -28.77 14.58 22.81
C LYS A 628 -28.23 15.91 23.33
N GLY A 629 -26.99 15.91 23.83
CA GLY A 629 -26.35 17.06 24.45
C GLY A 629 -25.52 17.94 23.51
N THR A 630 -25.13 17.44 22.34
CA THR A 630 -24.22 18.10 21.39
C THR A 630 -24.70 17.95 19.93
N ASP A 631 -24.19 18.78 19.03
CA ASP A 631 -24.43 18.70 17.58
C ASP A 631 -23.67 17.57 16.87
N ALA A 632 -23.08 16.63 17.62
CA ALA A 632 -22.30 15.52 17.10
C ALA A 632 -23.09 14.68 16.06
N LYS A 633 -22.35 14.25 15.03
CA LYS A 633 -22.84 13.39 13.95
C LYS A 633 -22.13 12.02 13.94
N ALA A 634 -20.93 11.96 14.49
CA ALA A 634 -20.17 10.76 14.81
C ALA A 634 -19.67 10.84 16.26
N VAL A 635 -19.50 9.69 16.90
CA VAL A 635 -18.88 9.55 18.23
C VAL A 635 -17.96 8.34 18.18
N ILE A 636 -16.74 8.50 18.69
CA ILE A 636 -15.76 7.43 18.87
C ILE A 636 -15.44 7.34 20.36
N HIS A 637 -15.65 6.17 20.95
CA HIS A 637 -15.03 5.78 22.21
C HIS A 637 -13.86 4.85 21.90
N ALA A 638 -12.66 5.21 22.34
CA ALA A 638 -11.43 4.48 22.05
C ALA A 638 -10.61 4.27 23.33
N HIS A 639 -9.59 3.42 23.25
CA HIS A 639 -8.75 2.99 24.37
C HIS A 639 -7.26 3.23 24.07
N PRO A 640 -6.81 4.48 23.81
CA PRO A 640 -5.42 4.74 23.40
C PRO A 640 -4.45 4.44 24.55
N PRO A 641 -3.41 3.61 24.36
CA PRO A 641 -2.56 3.12 25.44
C PRO A 641 -1.85 4.20 26.25
N MET A 642 -1.32 5.25 25.61
CA MET A 642 -0.59 6.31 26.31
C MET A 642 -1.56 7.22 27.07
N VAL A 643 -2.70 7.58 26.48
CA VAL A 643 -3.77 8.32 27.19
C VAL A 643 -4.30 7.55 28.39
N LEU A 644 -4.53 6.24 28.25
CA LEU A 644 -4.93 5.38 29.37
C LEU A 644 -3.92 5.45 30.51
N ALA A 645 -2.63 5.25 30.22
CA ALA A 645 -1.56 5.32 31.21
C ALA A 645 -1.46 6.71 31.87
N PHE A 646 -1.58 7.78 31.08
CA PHE A 646 -1.57 9.17 31.56
C PHE A 646 -2.72 9.45 32.53
N SER A 647 -3.92 8.97 32.21
CA SER A 647 -5.15 9.24 32.97
C SER A 647 -5.12 8.70 34.41
N LEU A 648 -4.29 7.71 34.69
CA LEU A 648 -4.16 7.09 36.02
C LEU A 648 -3.37 7.94 37.02
N SER A 649 -2.70 9.02 36.57
CA SER A 649 -1.85 9.87 37.43
C SER A 649 -2.05 11.38 37.24
N HIS A 650 -3.06 11.81 36.49
CA HIS A 650 -3.35 13.21 36.20
C HIS A 650 -4.85 13.53 36.27
N GLU A 651 -5.19 14.78 36.58
CA GLU A 651 -6.58 15.28 36.68
C GLU A 651 -7.05 16.04 35.41
N SER A 652 -6.12 16.60 34.64
CA SER A 652 -6.36 17.09 33.28
C SER A 652 -5.14 16.86 32.38
N PHE A 653 -5.34 17.00 31.08
CA PHE A 653 -4.27 17.05 30.07
C PHE A 653 -4.23 18.43 29.43
N ALA A 654 -3.10 19.14 29.58
CA ALA A 654 -2.88 20.45 28.98
C ALA A 654 -1.85 20.34 27.83
N PRO A 655 -2.27 20.54 26.56
CA PRO A 655 -1.37 20.40 25.41
C PRO A 655 -0.13 21.28 25.44
N ILE A 656 0.96 20.78 24.85
CA ILE A 656 2.26 21.47 24.81
C ILE A 656 2.57 22.06 23.44
N SER A 657 2.00 21.55 22.35
CA SER A 657 2.14 22.16 21.02
C SER A 657 1.00 23.14 20.70
N PHE A 658 1.26 24.06 19.78
CA PHE A 658 0.25 25.01 19.32
C PHE A 658 -0.93 24.31 18.65
N GLU A 659 -0.66 23.33 17.77
CA GLU A 659 -1.69 22.64 16.98
C GLU A 659 -2.67 21.86 17.86
N GLU A 660 -2.15 21.13 18.85
CA GLU A 660 -2.97 20.44 19.86
C GLU A 660 -3.83 21.43 20.66
N LYS A 661 -3.22 22.54 21.13
CA LYS A 661 -3.91 23.55 21.93
C LYS A 661 -5.09 24.20 21.19
N TYR A 662 -4.95 24.42 19.88
CA TYR A 662 -6.04 24.96 19.06
C TYR A 662 -7.09 23.91 18.66
N THR A 663 -6.71 22.64 18.58
CA THR A 663 -7.59 21.58 18.05
C THR A 663 -8.38 20.86 19.14
N ILE A 664 -7.72 20.42 20.21
CA ILE A 664 -8.35 19.70 21.34
C ILE A 664 -8.50 20.57 22.59
N GLY A 665 -7.59 21.53 22.80
CA GLY A 665 -7.54 22.34 24.02
C GLY A 665 -7.07 21.56 25.25
N GLU A 666 -7.16 22.15 26.45
CA GLU A 666 -7.05 21.37 27.69
C GLU A 666 -8.19 20.35 27.76
N VAL A 667 -7.88 19.10 28.08
CA VAL A 667 -8.82 17.98 28.10
C VAL A 667 -9.01 17.48 29.53
N SER A 668 -10.25 17.48 30.04
CA SER A 668 -10.56 16.94 31.36
C SER A 668 -10.34 15.42 31.42
N ILE A 669 -9.87 14.94 32.57
CA ILE A 669 -9.84 13.51 32.92
C ILE A 669 -10.96 13.29 33.94
N LEU A 670 -12.05 12.65 33.51
CA LEU A 670 -13.20 12.39 34.37
C LEU A 670 -13.02 11.06 35.12
N PRO A 671 -13.13 11.04 36.47
CA PRO A 671 -13.11 9.81 37.25
C PRO A 671 -14.21 8.83 36.81
N GLN A 672 -13.90 7.54 36.79
CA GLN A 672 -14.79 6.50 36.27
C GLN A 672 -14.61 5.20 37.07
N GLU A 673 -15.60 4.86 37.90
CA GLU A 673 -15.53 3.69 38.81
C GLU A 673 -16.19 2.42 38.25
N THR A 674 -16.93 2.52 37.14
CA THR A 674 -17.73 1.42 36.58
C THR A 674 -17.23 0.97 35.19
N PRO A 675 -17.35 -0.33 34.81
CA PRO A 675 -16.92 -0.82 33.49
C PRO A 675 -17.71 -0.30 32.29
N THR A 676 -18.77 0.47 32.53
CA THR A 676 -19.57 1.16 31.50
C THR A 676 -19.87 2.56 31.97
N VAL A 677 -19.91 3.56 31.08
CA VAL A 677 -20.06 4.95 31.53
C VAL A 677 -21.47 5.22 32.06
N THR A 678 -21.58 5.36 33.38
CA THR A 678 -22.84 5.63 34.09
C THR A 678 -23.14 7.13 34.20
N GLU A 679 -22.13 7.96 34.46
CA GLU A 679 -22.26 9.41 34.62
C GLU A 679 -22.18 10.18 33.29
N THR A 680 -22.97 9.73 32.31
CA THR A 680 -22.95 10.27 30.93
C THR A 680 -23.21 11.79 30.86
N GLN A 681 -23.89 12.36 31.86
CA GLN A 681 -24.19 13.79 31.93
C GLN A 681 -22.92 14.66 32.11
N ARG A 682 -21.96 14.25 32.95
CA ARG A 682 -20.67 14.96 33.11
C ARG A 682 -19.86 14.91 31.83
N VAL A 683 -19.84 13.74 31.17
CA VAL A 683 -19.19 13.56 29.85
C VAL A 683 -19.80 14.50 28.81
N VAL A 684 -21.12 14.65 28.79
CA VAL A 684 -21.83 15.58 27.89
C VAL A 684 -21.50 17.05 28.19
N GLU A 685 -21.38 17.43 29.47
CA GLU A 685 -21.05 18.80 29.87
C GLU A 685 -19.64 19.20 29.41
N GLU A 686 -18.66 18.29 29.54
CA GLU A 686 -17.32 18.50 29.01
C GLU A 686 -17.29 18.48 27.48
N LEU A 687 -18.02 17.56 26.83
CA LEU A 687 -18.09 17.47 25.37
C LEU A 687 -18.92 18.59 24.71
N ARG A 688 -19.67 19.38 25.49
CA ARG A 688 -20.17 20.68 25.01
C ARG A 688 -19.07 21.72 24.91
N LEU A 689 -18.05 21.65 25.77
CA LEU A 689 -16.95 22.62 25.84
C LEU A 689 -15.76 22.22 24.96
N ARG A 690 -15.48 20.92 24.85
CA ARG A 690 -14.28 20.35 24.20
C ARG A 690 -14.67 19.25 23.19
N PRO A 691 -13.84 18.96 22.18
CA PRO A 691 -14.20 17.99 21.13
C PRO A 691 -13.82 16.55 21.51
N ILE A 692 -13.10 16.38 22.61
CA ILE A 692 -12.66 15.10 23.18
C ILE A 692 -12.59 15.23 24.71
N VAL A 693 -12.80 14.12 25.41
CA VAL A 693 -12.63 14.01 26.87
C VAL A 693 -11.99 12.67 27.22
N ILE A 694 -11.24 12.63 28.33
CA ILE A 694 -10.62 11.41 28.86
C ILE A 694 -11.49 10.87 29.99
N LEU A 695 -11.66 9.56 30.03
CA LEU A 695 -12.27 8.80 31.11
C LEU A 695 -11.17 8.04 31.83
N GLN A 696 -10.96 8.32 33.12
CA GLN A 696 -9.86 7.78 33.91
C GLN A 696 -9.83 6.25 33.88
N GLY A 697 -8.72 5.68 33.41
CA GLY A 697 -8.55 4.23 33.25
C GLY A 697 -9.47 3.55 32.23
N HIS A 698 -10.35 4.29 31.54
CA HIS A 698 -11.36 3.74 30.63
C HIS A 698 -11.25 4.28 29.19
N GLY A 699 -10.47 5.33 28.93
CA GLY A 699 -10.06 5.74 27.57
C GLY A 699 -10.55 7.12 27.18
N THR A 700 -10.98 7.30 25.93
CA THR A 700 -11.38 8.61 25.38
C THR A 700 -12.77 8.59 24.78
N VAL A 701 -13.43 9.74 24.71
CA VAL A 701 -14.66 9.94 23.93
C VAL A 701 -14.49 11.18 23.07
N ALA A 702 -14.53 11.02 21.74
CA ALA A 702 -14.37 12.08 20.75
C ALA A 702 -15.65 12.27 19.91
N LEU A 703 -15.96 13.52 19.56
CA LEU A 703 -17.10 13.87 18.71
C LEU A 703 -16.66 14.51 17.39
N GLY A 704 -17.43 14.25 16.33
CA GLY A 704 -17.16 14.82 15.01
C GLY A 704 -18.40 14.99 14.14
N LYS A 705 -18.27 15.76 13.06
CA LYS A 705 -19.22 15.89 11.95
C LYS A 705 -19.30 14.60 11.10
N ASP A 706 -18.25 13.80 11.16
CA ASP A 706 -18.01 12.49 10.57
C ASP A 706 -17.01 11.71 11.44
N LEU A 707 -16.80 10.43 11.11
CA LEU A 707 -15.90 9.55 11.86
C LEU A 707 -14.41 9.90 11.63
N GLU A 708 -14.09 10.56 10.52
CA GLU A 708 -12.76 11.07 10.21
C GLU A 708 -12.32 12.11 11.24
N GLU A 709 -13.14 13.13 11.50
CA GLU A 709 -12.85 14.16 12.50
C GLU A 709 -12.73 13.57 13.91
N ALA A 710 -13.64 12.69 14.32
CA ALA A 710 -13.57 12.03 15.63
C ALA A 710 -12.34 11.12 15.79
N PHE A 711 -11.89 10.49 14.69
CA PHE A 711 -10.67 9.69 14.67
C PHE A 711 -9.43 10.57 14.80
N LEU A 712 -9.32 11.64 14.00
CA LEU A 712 -8.17 12.56 14.04
C LEU A 712 -8.01 13.21 15.42
N LEU A 713 -9.11 13.56 16.09
CA LEU A 713 -9.08 14.06 17.47
C LEU A 713 -8.55 13.01 18.48
N THR A 714 -8.85 11.74 18.26
CA THR A 714 -8.38 10.63 19.10
C THR A 714 -6.89 10.35 18.88
N ASP A 715 -6.47 10.34 17.62
CA ASP A 715 -5.09 10.12 17.18
C ASP A 715 -4.16 11.26 17.65
N LEU A 716 -4.61 12.52 17.50
CA LEU A 716 -3.91 13.70 17.98
C LEU A 716 -3.74 13.72 19.51
N LEU A 717 -4.75 13.27 20.28
CA LEU A 717 -4.63 13.21 21.74
C LEU A 717 -3.63 12.15 22.21
N GLU A 718 -3.57 10.98 21.55
CA GLU A 718 -2.54 9.96 21.83
C GLU A 718 -1.14 10.50 21.51
N GLU A 719 -0.96 11.18 20.36
CA GLU A 719 0.31 11.82 20.00
C GLU A 719 0.72 12.93 20.99
N ALA A 720 -0.23 13.78 21.40
CA ALA A 720 0.01 14.87 22.35
C ALA A 720 0.48 14.36 23.72
N VAL A 721 -0.19 13.32 24.25
CA VAL A 721 0.20 12.64 25.49
C VAL A 721 1.56 11.96 25.36
N HIS A 722 1.82 11.28 24.23
CA HIS A 722 3.11 10.64 23.95
C HIS A 722 4.27 11.66 23.91
N CYS A 723 4.06 12.83 23.30
CA CYS A 723 5.01 13.95 23.33
C CYS A 723 5.28 14.48 24.75
N GLN A 724 4.25 14.56 25.60
CA GLN A 724 4.41 14.98 26.99
C GLN A 724 5.18 13.95 27.85
N PHE A 725 5.00 12.64 27.60
CA PHE A 725 5.80 11.59 28.24
C PHE A 725 7.29 11.68 27.89
N TYR A 726 7.67 11.86 26.62
CA TYR A 726 9.09 12.00 26.26
C TYR A 726 9.76 13.26 26.82
N LYS A 727 8.99 14.30 27.12
CA LYS A 727 9.50 15.51 27.79
C LYS A 727 9.86 15.23 29.26
N SER A 728 9.09 14.40 29.97
CA SER A 728 9.30 14.13 31.39
C SER A 728 10.55 13.27 31.65
N GLU A 729 10.80 12.25 30.82
CA GLU A 729 11.98 11.38 30.95
C GLU A 729 13.32 12.11 30.78
N LYS A 730 13.35 13.22 30.02
CA LYS A 730 14.59 13.98 29.73
C LYS A 730 14.96 15.01 30.79
N GLY A 731 14.26 15.05 31.93
CA GLY A 731 14.68 15.82 33.10
C GLY A 731 14.70 17.34 32.91
N SER A 732 13.96 17.90 31.95
CA SER A 732 13.88 19.35 31.80
C SER A 732 13.03 19.93 32.93
N THR A 733 13.65 20.65 33.87
CA THR A 733 13.00 21.35 34.99
C THR A 733 12.24 22.62 34.57
N GLY A 734 11.62 22.59 33.40
CA GLY A 734 10.58 23.55 33.05
C GLY A 734 9.28 23.05 33.68
N ALA A 735 8.91 23.66 34.81
CA ALA A 735 7.71 23.30 35.55
C ALA A 735 6.52 23.09 34.60
N TYR A 736 5.77 22.01 34.82
CA TYR A 736 4.43 21.92 34.25
C TYR A 736 3.69 23.21 34.61
N PRO A 737 2.99 23.87 33.69
CA PRO A 737 1.91 24.73 34.12
C PRO A 737 0.94 23.79 34.83
N GLU A 738 0.95 23.81 36.16
CA GLU A 738 -0.08 23.18 36.96
C GLU A 738 -1.42 23.58 36.34
N SER A 739 -2.32 22.62 36.19
CA SER A 739 -3.73 22.89 35.87
C SER A 739 -4.27 23.73 37.02
N LYS A 740 -4.09 25.04 36.92
CA LYS A 740 -4.49 25.98 37.96
C LYS A 740 -5.99 25.83 38.07
N SER A 741 -6.41 25.19 39.17
CA SER A 741 -7.76 25.23 39.69
C SER A 741 -8.04 26.69 40.06
N PHE A 742 -8.36 27.48 39.04
CA PHE A 742 -8.69 28.88 39.20
C PHE A 742 -10.07 28.94 39.83
N GLU A 743 -10.10 29.25 41.11
CA GLU A 743 -11.31 29.61 41.83
C GLU A 743 -12.07 30.68 41.04
N ALA A 744 -13.39 30.59 41.04
CA ALA A 744 -14.23 31.58 40.39
C ALA A 744 -13.94 32.96 41.01
N PRO A 745 -13.86 34.04 40.22
CA PRO A 745 -13.55 35.36 40.75
C PRO A 745 -14.60 35.81 41.79
N ASP A 746 -14.16 36.01 43.03
CA ASP A 746 -15.01 36.46 44.13
C ASP A 746 -15.47 37.91 43.92
N GLY A 747 -16.79 38.14 44.02
CA GLY A 747 -17.38 39.48 44.02
C GLY A 747 -18.85 39.51 43.61
N ASN A 748 -19.47 40.68 43.75
CA ASN A 748 -20.74 40.95 43.05
C ASN A 748 -20.44 41.03 41.55
N GLY A 749 -20.68 39.94 40.82
CA GLY A 749 -20.41 39.86 39.39
C GLY A 749 -21.12 40.94 38.58
N TYR A 750 -20.60 41.22 37.38
CA TYR A 750 -21.23 42.11 36.41
C TYR A 750 -22.29 41.36 35.60
N VAL A 751 -23.31 42.06 35.10
CA VAL A 751 -24.22 41.46 34.11
C VAL A 751 -23.45 41.34 32.79
N LEU A 752 -23.39 40.14 32.21
CA LEU A 752 -22.64 39.89 30.97
C LEU A 752 -23.01 40.90 29.88
N PHE A 753 -22.00 41.61 29.38
CA PHE A 753 -22.10 42.65 28.34
C PHE A 753 -22.95 43.88 28.73
N SER A 754 -23.13 44.16 30.02
CA SER A 754 -23.57 45.49 30.46
C SER A 754 -22.48 46.55 30.24
N GLU A 755 -22.84 47.83 30.29
CA GLU A 755 -21.91 48.94 30.14
C GLU A 755 -20.79 48.88 31.19
N GLU A 756 -21.13 48.54 32.43
CA GLU A 756 -20.16 48.40 33.53
C GLU A 756 -19.26 47.17 33.34
N HIS A 757 -19.78 46.07 32.79
CA HIS A 757 -18.94 44.91 32.44
C HIS A 757 -17.92 45.29 31.38
N MET A 758 -18.38 45.91 30.28
CA MET A 758 -17.53 46.23 29.13
C MET A 758 -16.50 47.31 29.46
N ALA A 759 -16.84 48.29 30.31
CA ALA A 759 -15.88 49.24 30.88
C ALA A 759 -14.80 48.51 31.70
N ALA A 760 -15.19 47.64 32.63
CA ALA A 760 -14.24 46.88 33.46
C ALA A 760 -13.28 46.02 32.62
N LEU A 761 -13.76 45.37 31.54
CA LEU A 761 -12.92 44.61 30.61
C LEU A 761 -11.80 45.49 30.00
N ILE A 762 -12.14 46.73 29.63
CA ILE A 762 -11.24 47.66 28.97
C ILE A 762 -10.24 48.25 29.94
N ASP A 763 -10.70 48.72 31.11
CA ASP A 763 -9.84 49.25 32.16
C ASP A 763 -8.79 48.20 32.56
N ARG A 764 -9.24 46.95 32.79
CA ARG A 764 -8.35 45.85 33.17
C ARG A 764 -7.31 45.48 32.11
N ALA A 765 -7.65 45.62 30.82
CA ALA A 765 -6.69 45.43 29.73
C ALA A 765 -5.71 46.61 29.64
N ASN A 766 -6.20 47.85 29.71
CA ASN A 766 -5.38 49.06 29.65
C ASN A 766 -4.45 49.23 30.86
N GLU A 767 -4.79 48.69 32.04
CA GLU A 767 -3.92 48.70 33.23
C GLU A 767 -2.74 47.71 33.16
N ASP A 768 -2.80 46.68 32.31
CA ASP A 768 -1.83 45.59 32.33
C ASP A 768 -0.55 45.90 31.51
N PRO A 769 0.64 45.97 32.13
CA PRO A 769 1.88 46.31 31.42
C PRO A 769 2.28 45.27 30.36
N GLN A 770 1.92 44.00 30.54
CA GLN A 770 2.22 42.94 29.59
C GLN A 770 1.35 43.06 28.33
N PHE A 771 0.05 43.36 28.47
CA PHE A 771 -0.84 43.68 27.37
C PHE A 771 -0.32 44.88 26.58
N GLN A 772 -0.03 46.00 27.26
CA GLN A 772 0.50 47.21 26.61
C GLN A 772 1.78 46.92 25.81
N SER A 773 2.74 46.20 26.41
CA SER A 773 4.00 45.82 25.76
C SER A 773 3.76 44.96 24.50
N GLN A 774 2.94 43.91 24.60
CA GLN A 774 2.64 43.01 23.47
C GLN A 774 1.80 43.70 22.38
N ALA A 775 0.92 44.63 22.76
CA ALA A 775 0.06 45.36 21.84
C ALA A 775 0.85 46.46 21.10
N THR A 776 1.86 47.05 21.72
CA THR A 776 2.84 47.93 21.06
C THR A 776 3.78 47.14 20.15
N GLU A 777 4.34 46.01 20.60
CA GLU A 777 5.20 45.12 19.80
C GLU A 777 4.51 44.70 18.49
N ALA A 778 3.23 44.33 18.57
CA ALA A 778 2.44 43.88 17.42
C ALA A 778 1.76 45.03 16.63
N ASN A 779 2.00 46.30 16.98
CA ASN A 779 1.35 47.48 16.40
C ASN A 779 -0.18 47.34 16.30
N LEU A 780 -0.83 46.92 17.40
CA LEU A 780 -2.27 46.64 17.44
C LEU A 780 -3.09 47.91 17.18
N THR A 781 -3.68 47.98 15.98
CA THR A 781 -4.57 49.05 15.53
C THR A 781 -5.68 48.43 14.69
N THR A 782 -6.91 48.36 15.23
CA THR A 782 -8.09 47.74 14.60
C THR A 782 -9.36 48.05 15.42
N THR A 783 -10.52 47.63 14.94
CA THR A 783 -11.79 47.66 15.68
C THR A 783 -12.37 46.25 15.81
N LEU A 784 -12.61 45.81 17.05
CA LEU A 784 -13.16 44.49 17.38
C LEU A 784 -14.56 44.64 17.98
N THR A 785 -15.54 44.04 17.31
CA THR A 785 -16.93 44.00 17.77
C THR A 785 -17.18 42.71 18.53
N LEU A 786 -17.59 42.80 19.79
CA LEU A 786 -18.06 41.68 20.58
C LEU A 786 -19.60 41.71 20.61
N HIS A 787 -20.24 40.65 20.12
CA HIS A 787 -21.70 40.55 20.06
C HIS A 787 -22.22 39.33 20.82
N LEU A 788 -23.11 39.61 21.77
CA LEU A 788 -23.90 38.61 22.47
C LEU A 788 -25.22 38.43 21.69
N GLU A 789 -25.42 37.26 21.09
CA GLU A 789 -26.53 36.99 20.15
C GLU A 789 -27.93 37.11 20.79
N ASP A 790 -28.00 37.03 22.12
CA ASP A 790 -29.23 37.20 22.91
C ASP A 790 -29.51 38.68 23.25
N THR A 791 -28.78 39.64 22.65
CA THR A 791 -28.91 41.09 22.86
C THR A 791 -28.80 41.88 21.56
N ASP A 792 -29.57 42.96 21.43
CA ASP A 792 -29.62 43.80 20.22
C ASP A 792 -28.42 44.76 20.08
N ILE A 793 -27.61 44.94 21.13
CA ILE A 793 -26.55 45.94 21.18
C ILE A 793 -25.17 45.24 21.18
N PRO A 794 -24.44 45.24 20.03
CA PRO A 794 -23.04 44.83 20.01
C PRO A 794 -22.14 45.93 20.60
N TRP A 795 -20.96 45.55 21.09
CA TRP A 795 -19.96 46.48 21.63
C TRP A 795 -18.72 46.52 20.75
N THR A 796 -18.36 47.70 20.24
CA THR A 796 -17.17 47.91 19.40
C THR A 796 -16.02 48.48 20.24
N VAL A 797 -14.92 47.74 20.32
CA VAL A 797 -13.68 48.12 21.01
C VAL A 797 -12.68 48.65 19.99
N HIS A 798 -12.23 49.89 20.16
CA HIS A 798 -11.27 50.55 19.29
C HIS A 798 -9.86 50.43 19.86
N PHE A 799 -8.96 49.83 19.09
CA PHE A 799 -7.54 49.71 19.42
C PHE A 799 -6.74 50.66 18.53
N GLU A 800 -5.90 51.50 19.13
CA GLU A 800 -4.96 52.37 18.41
C GLU A 800 -3.58 52.29 19.07
N ARG A 801 -2.54 51.96 18.28
CA ARG A 801 -1.14 51.91 18.73
C ARG A 801 -0.92 51.12 20.03
N GLY A 802 -1.67 50.02 20.19
CA GLY A 802 -1.56 49.13 21.35
C GLY A 802 -2.29 49.59 22.62
N LYS A 803 -3.23 50.54 22.53
CA LYS A 803 -4.15 50.90 23.62
C LYS A 803 -5.60 50.78 23.18
N ILE A 804 -6.50 50.49 24.11
CA ILE A 804 -7.94 50.62 23.86
C ILE A 804 -8.31 52.09 24.10
N THR A 805 -8.69 52.80 23.04
CA THR A 805 -8.95 54.25 23.08
C THR A 805 -10.41 54.60 23.21
N ARG A 806 -11.32 53.70 22.80
CA ARG A 806 -12.76 53.94 22.77
C ARG A 806 -13.57 52.66 22.85
N LEU A 807 -14.71 52.75 23.56
CA LEU A 807 -15.80 51.79 23.55
C LEU A 807 -17.03 52.45 22.91
N GLU A 808 -17.69 51.76 21.99
CA GLU A 808 -18.95 52.19 21.41
C GLU A 808 -20.03 51.11 21.61
N ALA A 809 -21.21 51.52 22.10
CA ALA A 809 -22.42 50.71 22.05
C ALA A 809 -23.07 50.86 20.67
N GLY A 810 -23.25 49.73 19.97
CA GLY A 810 -23.61 49.70 18.55
C GLY A 810 -22.42 49.89 17.60
N GLY A 811 -22.68 49.68 16.31
CA GLY A 811 -21.68 49.73 15.24
C GLY A 811 -21.14 48.36 14.82
N THR A 812 -20.34 48.37 13.76
CA THR A 812 -19.68 47.18 13.18
C THR A 812 -18.22 47.53 12.88
N GLY A 813 -17.32 47.09 13.75
CA GLY A 813 -15.87 47.18 13.55
C GLY A 813 -15.36 46.26 12.43
N GLU A 814 -14.05 46.37 12.17
CA GLU A 814 -13.32 45.59 11.15
C GLU A 814 -13.48 44.08 11.35
N PHE A 815 -13.49 43.64 12.61
CA PHE A 815 -13.74 42.26 13.00
C PHE A 815 -15.00 42.18 13.87
N VAL A 816 -15.78 41.12 13.68
CA VAL A 816 -16.98 40.82 14.49
C VAL A 816 -16.87 39.39 15.01
N ILE A 817 -16.92 39.26 16.34
CA ILE A 817 -17.03 37.99 17.04
C ILE A 817 -18.42 37.96 17.69
N SER A 818 -19.33 37.12 17.17
CA SER A 818 -20.65 36.91 17.78
C SER A 818 -20.73 35.55 18.47
N GLY A 819 -21.55 35.44 19.51
CA GLY A 819 -21.78 34.18 20.20
C GLY A 819 -23.00 34.24 21.12
N LYS A 820 -23.60 33.09 21.38
CA LYS A 820 -24.66 32.96 22.39
C LYS A 820 -24.12 33.21 23.80
N ARG A 821 -25.02 33.56 24.72
CA ARG A 821 -24.74 33.70 26.16
C ARG A 821 -23.92 32.54 26.73
N GLU A 822 -24.34 31.30 26.49
CA GLU A 822 -23.68 30.09 27.02
C GLU A 822 -22.18 30.00 26.69
N TRP A 823 -21.75 30.49 25.52
CA TRP A 823 -20.36 30.42 25.09
C TRP A 823 -19.53 31.58 25.64
N TRP A 824 -20.11 32.77 25.72
CA TRP A 824 -19.47 33.90 26.39
C TRP A 824 -19.28 33.61 27.88
N GLU A 825 -20.32 33.13 28.57
CA GLU A 825 -20.25 32.73 29.99
C GLU A 825 -19.15 31.67 30.21
N ALA A 826 -19.12 30.62 29.38
CA ALA A 826 -18.06 29.61 29.44
C ALA A 826 -16.64 30.19 29.22
N ILE A 827 -16.48 31.22 28.38
CA ILE A 827 -15.19 31.88 28.18
C ILE A 827 -14.78 32.68 29.42
N PHE A 828 -15.66 33.55 29.95
CA PHE A 828 -15.33 34.38 31.13
C PHE A 828 -15.11 33.53 32.38
N GLN A 829 -15.86 32.42 32.53
CA GLN A 829 -15.66 31.40 33.57
C GLN A 829 -14.47 30.45 33.31
N ARG A 830 -13.64 30.71 32.29
CA ARG A 830 -12.43 29.93 31.93
C ARG A 830 -12.67 28.46 31.59
N ARG A 831 -13.91 28.09 31.24
CA ARG A 831 -14.30 26.72 30.86
C ARG A 831 -13.96 26.36 29.41
N ILE A 832 -13.69 27.36 28.56
CA ILE A 832 -13.23 27.17 27.18
C ILE A 832 -12.31 28.32 26.74
N ASP A 833 -11.30 28.02 25.93
CA ASP A 833 -10.43 29.03 25.32
C ASP A 833 -11.18 29.77 24.18
N PRO A 834 -11.07 31.11 24.06
CA PRO A 834 -11.78 31.89 23.02
C PRO A 834 -11.42 31.50 21.59
N PHE A 835 -10.16 31.13 21.31
CA PHE A 835 -9.72 30.70 19.99
C PHE A 835 -10.27 29.31 19.67
N LEU A 836 -10.25 28.39 20.64
CA LEU A 836 -10.90 27.07 20.51
C LEU A 836 -12.41 27.21 20.27
N ALA A 837 -13.08 28.10 20.99
CA ALA A 837 -14.50 28.41 20.79
C ALA A 837 -14.78 28.95 19.39
N THR A 838 -13.88 29.79 18.85
CA THR A 838 -13.99 30.33 17.49
C THR A 838 -13.75 29.24 16.43
N GLN A 839 -12.75 28.39 16.61
CA GLN A 839 -12.44 27.27 15.69
C GLN A 839 -13.56 26.23 15.65
N GLN A 840 -14.23 25.98 16.78
CA GLN A 840 -15.38 25.09 16.87
C GLN A 840 -16.71 25.75 16.45
N GLY A 841 -16.69 27.02 16.01
CA GLY A 841 -17.88 27.75 15.56
C GLY A 841 -18.88 28.13 16.65
N LYS A 842 -18.48 28.04 17.92
CA LYS A 842 -19.26 28.49 19.10
C LYS A 842 -19.26 30.01 19.20
N LEU A 843 -18.10 30.60 18.93
CA LEU A 843 -17.98 31.99 18.52
C LEU A 843 -17.90 32.03 16.99
N LYS A 844 -18.68 32.91 16.38
CA LYS A 844 -18.71 33.15 14.93
C LYS A 844 -17.80 34.32 14.61
N LEU A 845 -16.78 34.04 13.82
CA LEU A 845 -15.95 35.02 13.11
C LEU A 845 -16.12 34.75 11.62
N LYS A 846 -16.05 35.79 10.78
CA LYS A 846 -16.19 35.63 9.33
C LYS A 846 -15.08 34.73 8.78
N ARG A 847 -15.45 33.87 7.83
CA ARG A 847 -14.53 32.89 7.24
C ARG A 847 -13.32 33.58 6.61
N GLY A 848 -12.13 33.24 7.09
CA GLY A 848 -10.87 33.81 6.59
C GLY A 848 -10.45 35.13 7.24
N GLU A 849 -11.06 35.56 8.35
CA GLU A 849 -10.57 36.71 9.15
C GLU A 849 -9.67 36.29 10.32
N LEU A 850 -9.70 35.03 10.75
CA LEU A 850 -8.88 34.53 11.87
C LEU A 850 -7.37 34.69 11.64
N TRP A 851 -6.88 34.48 10.40
CA TRP A 851 -5.46 34.68 10.08
C TRP A 851 -5.06 36.17 10.18
N LYS A 852 -5.97 37.10 9.86
CA LYS A 852 -5.71 38.53 10.04
C LYS A 852 -5.59 38.89 11.52
N LEU A 853 -6.50 38.38 12.35
CA LEU A 853 -6.42 38.57 13.81
C LEU A 853 -5.16 37.92 14.42
N SER A 854 -4.67 36.81 13.85
CA SER A 854 -3.49 36.11 14.38
C SER A 854 -2.19 36.92 14.37
N GLN A 855 -2.08 37.98 13.55
CA GLN A 855 -0.93 38.90 13.61
C GLN A 855 -0.84 39.62 14.98
N TRP A 856 -1.97 39.72 15.68
CA TRP A 856 -2.11 40.28 17.02
C TRP A 856 -2.42 39.21 18.07
N PHE A 857 -2.02 37.94 17.83
CA PHE A 857 -2.35 36.82 18.71
C PHE A 857 -1.90 37.03 20.16
N LYS A 858 -0.64 37.43 20.40
CA LYS A 858 -0.09 37.68 21.76
C LYS A 858 -0.96 38.66 22.57
N PRO A 859 -1.19 39.92 22.12
CA PRO A 859 -1.99 40.87 22.90
C PRO A 859 -3.46 40.46 23.03
N PHE A 860 -4.09 39.86 22.01
CA PHE A 860 -5.47 39.36 22.17
C PHE A 860 -5.56 38.23 23.18
N GLN A 861 -4.63 37.26 23.16
CA GLN A 861 -4.57 36.19 24.17
C GLN A 861 -4.41 36.77 25.59
N ARG A 862 -3.57 37.80 25.77
CA ARG A 862 -3.41 38.48 27.05
C ARG A 862 -4.66 39.24 27.46
N ALA A 863 -5.30 39.97 26.54
CA ALA A 863 -6.57 40.66 26.80
C ALA A 863 -7.66 39.70 27.27
N PHE A 864 -7.89 38.60 26.54
CA PHE A 864 -8.86 37.57 26.97
C PHE A 864 -8.51 36.94 28.32
N THR A 865 -7.22 36.71 28.62
CA THR A 865 -6.78 36.21 29.93
C THR A 865 -7.08 37.21 31.07
N LEU A 866 -6.98 38.51 30.80
CA LEU A 866 -7.30 39.57 31.75
C LEU A 866 -8.82 39.74 31.91
N TRP A 867 -9.57 39.66 30.82
CA TRP A 867 -11.02 39.68 30.80
C TRP A 867 -11.63 38.54 31.62
N GLN A 868 -11.01 37.36 31.57
CA GLN A 868 -11.30 36.22 32.43
C GLN A 868 -10.99 36.43 33.93
N THR A 869 -10.45 37.60 34.35
CA THR A 869 -10.31 37.96 35.78
C THR A 869 -11.53 38.71 36.34
N ILE A 870 -12.50 39.05 35.49
CA ILE A 870 -13.65 39.88 35.88
C ILE A 870 -14.88 38.98 36.12
N PRO A 871 -15.52 39.05 37.30
CA PRO A 871 -16.65 38.19 37.63
C PRO A 871 -17.91 38.57 36.86
N ILE A 872 -18.66 37.57 36.41
CA ILE A 872 -20.00 37.72 35.82
C ILE A 872 -21.05 37.08 36.74
N LYS A 873 -22.29 37.59 36.71
CA LYS A 873 -23.43 37.07 37.49
C LYS A 873 -23.98 35.76 36.94
#